data_AF-A0A3A4ZN14-F1
#
_entry.id   AF-A0A3A4ZN14-F1
#
_cell.length_a   1.000
_cell.length_b   1.000
_cell.length_c   1.000
_cell.angle_alpha   90.00
_cell.angle_beta   90.00
_cell.angle_gamma   90.00
#
_symmetry.space_group_name_H-M   'P 1'
#
loop_
_entity.id
_entity.type
_entity.pdbx_description
1 polymer ?
#
loop_
_entity_poly.entity_id
_entity_poly.type
_entity_poly.pdbx_seq_one_letter_code
_entity_poly.pdbx_strand_id
1 'polypeptide(L)'
;MKPLIQTYRSAWPEIDERFIREHLSRLDGTYFEIFQEQEIYRHLLSLSRLSPTHPVEVLFDRVEEEMVQCTILAFDYPAQFSLLTGVLAGMGMNILTGDAFTYEKRSKTSAGRRAATASRPDGDDIFRRRRIIDRFVGTLDTPLPYMEWEDQLKARMEQITLLLERGGEQSVTEAMQKVQQMVADRFARLGVRSGEILYPMQIEIDNGGTDRTRLKLISKDTPGFLYALSTSLSLHDILIEHVSVRTAGGNVEDQIDLVDGRGRKIEDPDKLDRLKMSVLITKQFTYFLGMASNPISALSRFEHLLQEIFGHPGREGSVDLLTSPDTLQSLARLLGASDFLWEDFIRIQYETLLPMLHRKSIQRVAWTGETLDRRMRDELAGAMSFEEQKTRLNDFKDREIYLIDLDHILNPEVDFRVFAERLTLLAEKVVTKSAELVYEDLCSRFGHPTTIGGLETAYAIMGLGKLGGAALGYASDIELLFVYSDNGRTNGPTSIENAEFFDRLVRGLIGFIRAKREGIFHVDVRLRPFGNAGPLASSLETFCSYYGQGGQAHSYERLALVRMRAIGGDQGLGKRVERLRDEMVYAARSVDLVQLKELREKQFLENTRGGRLNAKFSPGGLVDLEYGVQILQVFHGNTSSKIRTPRIHEALRGLNHAEIMSHHEILVLNGAYDFLRNLINAMRMLRGSARDLFLPPPEAEEFAHLARRMGYQQGGPLSPAEQLRMDFETHTAAVRTFVERYFGRDVLPGKEPGSIADLVLSDQISPDSAADLLKGGGFKDPSRAHVNLKELAGAGSRRSTFARLALLALDLLKRVPDPDMALNNWERFMRSLGSSEFHYNLLLSQPMRLEILLNILAGSQFLSDTLIRNPVFLDWVTIPKILHHVRTREEMEEDLRGMMQTAQGKREWLNRLRRFRRREILRIGTRDICLKVSPRVVLQELTALAEAIVSLALEELIGRKKMEVPPPFCIMAFGKLGGRELNYSSDIDLLGIMGDLDHPDAQSRMMQEDHKEIFTHIMETLRADLSMHTEEGYAYRVDLRLRPFGRSGELVSTLSGLIDYYREKASLWEIQALLKIRPVAGNKAMGYRFLDAVRPLLLKRRDRAMIAGSISRMRRRAVAAGIKPGTSTDVKSGIGGLRDVEFLVQGLQLIHAPENPALLEGNTLAALSLLGEARVLGPPLVEQLQNDYLFLRRVEHFLQMLDDRKIHALPREPDELESLSRRVMGPESGSMAFMAEMNACLGRIRAVYNDFVGTGD
;
A
#
# COMPACT_ATOMS: atom_id res chain seq x y z
N MET A 1 20.32 41.54 -20.90
CA MET A 1 20.30 42.16 -22.27
C MET A 1 20.05 41.06 -23.30
N LYS A 2 19.08 41.20 -24.22
CA LYS A 2 18.72 40.11 -25.15
C LYS A 2 19.81 39.86 -26.22
N PRO A 3 20.16 38.61 -26.51
CA PRO A 3 21.17 38.27 -27.52
C PRO A 3 20.71 38.62 -28.95
N LEU A 4 21.66 38.93 -29.84
CA LEU A 4 21.38 39.17 -31.26
C LEU A 4 21.08 37.84 -31.98
N ILE A 5 20.07 37.83 -32.85
CA ILE A 5 19.65 36.62 -33.59
C ILE A 5 20.81 35.97 -34.40
N GLN A 6 21.74 36.78 -34.89
CA GLN A 6 22.90 36.33 -35.66
C GLN A 6 23.86 35.48 -34.82
N THR A 7 23.92 35.71 -33.51
CA THR A 7 24.74 34.92 -32.56
C THR A 7 24.24 33.48 -32.50
N TYR A 8 22.94 33.26 -32.33
CA TYR A 8 22.38 31.91 -32.24
C TYR A 8 22.28 31.20 -33.58
N ARG A 9 21.98 31.92 -34.66
CA ARG A 9 21.94 31.33 -36.01
C ARG A 9 23.30 30.79 -36.46
N SER A 10 24.39 31.48 -36.10
CA SER A 10 25.74 31.04 -36.46
C SER A 10 26.23 29.89 -35.57
N ALA A 11 25.83 29.87 -34.30
CA ALA A 11 26.15 28.79 -33.37
C ALA A 11 25.35 27.49 -33.64
N TRP A 12 24.07 27.60 -34.03
CA TRP A 12 23.11 26.47 -34.10
C TRP A 12 22.32 26.45 -35.42
N PRO A 13 22.98 26.11 -36.56
CA PRO A 13 22.37 26.17 -37.89
C PRO A 13 21.19 25.21 -38.12
N GLU A 14 21.02 24.20 -37.27
CA GLU A 14 19.97 23.18 -37.35
C GLU A 14 18.60 23.63 -36.83
N ILE A 15 18.53 24.77 -36.13
CA ILE A 15 17.28 25.32 -35.58
C ILE A 15 16.74 26.40 -36.53
N ASP A 16 15.47 26.29 -36.93
CA ASP A 16 14.83 27.26 -37.86
C ASP A 16 14.96 28.70 -37.34
N GLU A 17 15.50 29.61 -38.16
CA GLU A 17 15.69 31.01 -37.82
C GLU A 17 14.37 31.69 -37.38
N ARG A 18 13.23 31.29 -37.96
CA ARG A 18 11.90 31.80 -37.57
C ARG A 18 11.58 31.46 -36.13
N PHE A 19 12.00 30.27 -35.68
CA PHE A 19 11.81 29.80 -34.31
C PHE A 19 12.69 30.58 -33.32
N ILE A 20 13.97 30.77 -33.64
CA ILE A 20 14.90 31.56 -32.83
C ILE A 20 14.38 33.00 -32.68
N ARG A 21 13.91 33.60 -33.78
CA ARG A 21 13.34 34.96 -33.79
C ARG A 21 12.11 35.06 -32.89
N GLU A 22 11.22 34.07 -32.98
CA GLU A 22 10.03 34.01 -32.13
C GLU A 22 10.43 33.93 -30.65
N HIS A 23 11.30 33.00 -30.28
CA HIS A 23 11.76 32.79 -28.91
C HIS A 23 12.38 34.06 -28.29
N LEU A 24 13.29 34.73 -29.01
CA LEU A 24 13.90 35.99 -28.58
C LEU A 24 12.88 37.13 -28.38
N SER A 25 11.85 37.16 -29.23
CA SER A 25 10.83 38.21 -29.20
C SER A 25 9.80 38.04 -28.09
N ARG A 26 9.51 36.80 -27.68
CA ARG A 26 8.38 36.47 -26.78
C ARG A 26 8.76 36.23 -25.32
N LEU A 27 10.05 36.13 -25.00
CA LEU A 27 10.55 36.05 -23.63
C LEU A 27 11.22 37.35 -23.23
N ASP A 28 11.18 37.74 -21.97
CA ASP A 28 11.84 38.95 -21.47
C ASP A 28 13.37 38.76 -21.29
N GLY A 29 14.06 39.83 -20.86
CA GLY A 29 15.51 39.81 -20.68
C GLY A 29 15.98 38.87 -19.56
N THR A 30 15.13 38.62 -18.56
CA THR A 30 15.43 37.80 -17.38
C THR A 30 15.69 36.34 -17.73
N TYR A 31 14.97 35.77 -18.71
CA TYR A 31 15.25 34.43 -19.22
C TYR A 31 16.73 34.27 -19.66
N PHE A 32 17.25 35.25 -20.42
CA PHE A 32 18.61 35.21 -20.95
C PHE A 32 19.70 35.52 -19.91
N GLU A 33 19.30 36.00 -18.74
CA GLU A 33 20.19 36.23 -17.60
C GLU A 33 20.27 35.00 -16.69
N ILE A 34 19.23 34.18 -16.69
CA ILE A 34 19.09 32.99 -15.83
C ILE A 34 19.67 31.73 -16.48
N PHE A 35 19.49 31.54 -17.79
CA PHE A 35 19.95 30.34 -18.51
C PHE A 35 21.25 30.57 -19.28
N GLN A 36 22.16 29.61 -19.20
CA GLN A 36 23.40 29.63 -19.97
C GLN A 36 23.15 29.30 -21.45
N GLU A 37 24.09 29.67 -22.32
CA GLU A 37 23.98 29.47 -23.77
C GLU A 37 23.74 27.99 -24.15
N GLN A 38 24.36 27.04 -23.44
CA GLN A 38 24.12 25.60 -23.64
C GLN A 38 22.71 25.13 -23.22
N GLU A 39 22.14 25.72 -22.17
CA GLU A 39 20.77 25.41 -21.73
C GLU A 39 19.75 25.99 -22.72
N ILE A 40 19.98 27.23 -23.17
CA ILE A 40 19.14 27.88 -24.18
C ILE A 40 19.13 27.08 -25.49
N TYR A 41 20.27 26.53 -25.90
CA TYR A 41 20.35 25.61 -27.03
C TYR A 41 19.44 24.39 -26.84
N ARG A 42 19.55 23.70 -25.71
CA ARG A 42 18.72 22.52 -25.39
C ARG A 42 17.24 22.88 -25.39
N HIS A 43 16.86 24.03 -24.80
CA HIS A 43 15.48 24.51 -24.79
C HIS A 43 14.96 24.76 -26.20
N LEU A 44 15.73 25.46 -27.05
CA LEU A 44 15.34 25.73 -28.43
C LEU A 44 15.19 24.43 -29.23
N LEU A 45 16.13 23.49 -29.08
CA LEU A 45 16.08 22.20 -29.76
C LEU A 45 14.84 21.40 -29.35
N SER A 46 14.58 21.27 -28.05
CA SER A 46 13.41 20.54 -27.53
C SER A 46 12.09 21.21 -27.89
N LEU A 47 11.97 22.53 -27.73
CA LEU A 47 10.75 23.26 -28.10
C LEU A 47 10.48 23.22 -29.60
N SER A 48 11.52 23.08 -30.45
CA SER A 48 11.34 22.95 -31.90
C SER A 48 10.79 21.58 -32.32
N ARG A 49 10.88 20.57 -31.45
CA ARG A 49 10.36 19.21 -31.69
C ARG A 49 8.92 19.00 -31.21
N LEU A 50 8.35 19.96 -30.48
CA LEU A 50 6.98 19.85 -29.99
C LEU A 50 5.97 19.75 -31.13
N SER A 51 5.01 18.83 -30.98
CA SER A 51 3.95 18.58 -31.96
C SER A 51 2.65 18.21 -31.24
N PRO A 52 1.48 18.19 -31.91
CA PRO A 52 0.24 17.74 -31.29
C PRO A 52 0.29 16.31 -30.71
N THR A 53 1.12 15.42 -31.28
CA THR A 53 1.32 14.06 -30.76
C THR A 53 2.44 13.97 -29.72
N HIS A 54 3.23 15.02 -29.55
CA HIS A 54 4.31 15.14 -28.57
C HIS A 54 4.33 16.56 -27.98
N PRO A 55 3.35 16.92 -27.13
CA PRO A 55 3.10 18.31 -26.75
C PRO A 55 3.97 18.81 -25.59
N VAL A 56 4.79 17.94 -24.98
CA VAL A 56 5.68 18.25 -23.86
C VAL A 56 7.00 17.47 -23.98
N GLU A 57 8.09 18.10 -23.58
CA GLU A 57 9.41 17.49 -23.38
C GLU A 57 9.85 17.77 -21.93
N VAL A 58 10.47 16.77 -21.26
CA VAL A 58 11.03 16.94 -19.92
C VAL A 58 12.51 16.60 -19.93
N LEU A 59 13.36 17.57 -19.61
CA LEU A 59 14.81 17.44 -19.52
C LEU A 59 15.23 17.24 -18.07
N PHE A 60 16.24 16.40 -17.83
CA PHE A 60 16.79 16.13 -16.50
C PHE A 60 18.30 16.36 -16.46
N ASP A 61 18.75 17.00 -15.39
CA ASP A 61 20.17 17.11 -15.07
C ASP A 61 20.39 16.71 -13.60
N ARG A 62 21.46 15.97 -13.32
CA ARG A 62 21.82 15.55 -11.97
C ARG A 62 22.73 16.59 -11.35
N VAL A 63 22.26 17.24 -10.29
CA VAL A 63 23.01 18.34 -9.63
C VAL A 63 23.92 17.78 -8.53
N GLU A 64 23.37 16.96 -7.61
CA GLU A 64 24.09 16.30 -6.48
C GLU A 64 23.45 14.91 -6.17
N GLU A 65 23.94 14.16 -5.17
CA GLU A 65 23.42 12.81 -4.84
C GLU A 65 21.92 12.80 -4.46
N GLU A 66 21.41 13.88 -3.86
CA GLU A 66 20.02 13.99 -3.37
C GLU A 66 19.16 15.07 -4.08
N MET A 67 19.73 15.80 -5.05
CA MET A 67 19.04 16.90 -5.76
C MET A 67 18.85 16.62 -7.24
N VAL A 68 17.65 16.94 -7.73
CA VAL A 68 17.22 16.73 -9.11
C VAL A 68 16.82 18.07 -9.73
N GLN A 69 17.31 18.33 -10.94
CA GLN A 69 16.85 19.41 -11.79
C GLN A 69 15.99 18.82 -12.92
N CYS A 70 14.80 19.37 -13.10
CA CYS A 70 13.96 19.07 -14.27
C CYS A 70 13.50 20.34 -14.96
N THR A 71 13.54 20.36 -16.29
CA THR A 71 13.01 21.44 -17.12
C THR A 71 11.89 20.92 -18.00
N ILE A 72 10.69 21.49 -17.83
CA ILE A 72 9.48 21.13 -18.55
C ILE A 72 9.27 22.15 -19.69
N LEU A 73 9.14 21.64 -20.91
CA LEU A 73 9.01 22.43 -22.13
C LEU A 73 7.75 21.98 -22.86
N ALA A 74 6.74 22.85 -22.99
CA ALA A 74 5.45 22.44 -23.56
C ALA A 74 4.75 23.59 -24.32
N PHE A 75 3.69 23.27 -25.07
CA PHE A 75 2.72 24.28 -25.47
C PHE A 75 1.95 24.79 -24.26
N ASP A 76 1.58 26.07 -24.26
CA ASP A 76 0.79 26.72 -23.20
C ASP A 76 -0.70 26.33 -23.31
N TYR A 77 -1.25 25.73 -22.25
CA TYR A 77 -2.66 25.40 -22.09
C TYR A 77 -3.27 26.07 -20.85
N PRO A 78 -4.60 26.30 -20.83
CA PRO A 78 -5.28 26.75 -19.62
C PRO A 78 -4.97 25.86 -18.40
N ALA A 79 -4.70 26.48 -17.25
CA ALA A 79 -4.37 25.82 -15.98
C ALA A 79 -3.13 24.91 -15.99
N GLN A 80 -2.32 24.91 -17.05
CA GLN A 80 -1.19 23.99 -17.19
C GLN A 80 -0.15 24.10 -16.08
N PHE A 81 0.26 25.31 -15.71
CA PHE A 81 1.24 25.52 -14.63
C PHE A 81 0.79 24.86 -13.31
N SER A 82 -0.52 24.96 -13.01
CA SER A 82 -1.10 24.26 -11.87
C SER A 82 -0.96 22.75 -12.02
N LEU A 83 -1.36 22.19 -13.15
CA LEU A 83 -1.27 20.75 -13.37
C LEU A 83 0.16 20.21 -13.30
N LEU A 84 1.14 20.93 -13.85
CA LEU A 84 2.56 20.54 -13.80
C LEU A 84 3.09 20.54 -12.36
N THR A 85 2.88 21.63 -11.63
CA THR A 85 3.30 21.72 -10.22
C THR A 85 2.58 20.70 -9.33
N GLY A 86 1.34 20.35 -9.66
CA GLY A 86 0.60 19.27 -9.01
C GLY A 86 1.19 17.89 -9.29
N VAL A 87 1.61 17.58 -10.52
CA VAL A 87 2.31 16.31 -10.84
C VAL A 87 3.63 16.22 -10.06
N LEU A 88 4.44 17.28 -10.05
CA LEU A 88 5.70 17.31 -9.30
C LEU A 88 5.48 17.06 -7.79
N ALA A 89 4.50 17.77 -7.21
CA ALA A 89 4.14 17.60 -5.81
C ALA A 89 3.63 16.18 -5.51
N GLY A 90 2.74 15.64 -6.35
CA GLY A 90 2.18 14.30 -6.21
C GLY A 90 3.23 13.19 -6.34
N MET A 91 4.28 13.42 -7.13
CA MET A 91 5.42 12.51 -7.27
C MET A 91 6.49 12.67 -6.17
N GLY A 92 6.27 13.56 -5.20
CA GLY A 92 7.16 13.72 -4.05
C GLY A 92 8.37 14.61 -4.30
N MET A 93 8.38 15.45 -5.34
CA MET A 93 9.43 16.46 -5.50
C MET A 93 9.17 17.65 -4.57
N ASN A 94 10.13 17.98 -3.72
CA ASN A 94 10.13 19.20 -2.93
C ASN A 94 10.92 20.28 -3.64
N ILE A 95 10.23 21.31 -4.16
CA ILE A 95 10.84 22.34 -5.00
C ILE A 95 11.62 23.32 -4.11
N LEU A 96 12.94 23.38 -4.32
CA LEU A 96 13.83 24.32 -3.62
C LEU A 96 14.00 25.62 -4.40
N THR A 97 14.15 25.52 -5.71
CA THR A 97 14.20 26.68 -6.60
C THR A 97 13.43 26.38 -7.87
N GLY A 98 12.82 27.39 -8.45
CA GLY A 98 12.14 27.24 -9.73
C GLY A 98 12.01 28.56 -10.47
N ASP A 99 12.14 28.49 -11.79
CA ASP A 99 11.95 29.62 -12.71
C ASP A 99 11.01 29.17 -13.82
N ALA A 100 9.83 29.79 -13.92
CA ALA A 100 8.81 29.46 -14.90
C ALA A 100 8.54 30.64 -15.83
N PHE A 101 8.61 30.39 -17.14
CA PHE A 101 8.49 31.41 -18.19
C PHE A 101 7.41 31.04 -19.20
N THR A 102 6.49 31.96 -19.46
CA THR A 102 5.50 31.82 -20.52
C THR A 102 5.76 32.81 -21.65
N TYR A 103 5.64 32.37 -22.91
CA TYR A 103 5.75 33.27 -24.07
C TYR A 103 4.70 34.37 -24.02
N GLU A 104 5.08 35.64 -24.16
CA GLU A 104 4.16 36.78 -24.17
C GLU A 104 3.13 36.71 -25.32
N LYS A 105 1.93 37.28 -25.11
CA LYS A 105 0.92 37.44 -26.18
C LYS A 105 1.43 38.43 -27.23
N ARG A 106 1.21 38.14 -28.53
CA ARG A 106 1.58 39.09 -29.60
C ARG A 106 0.84 40.42 -29.42
N SER A 107 1.60 41.53 -29.38
CA SER A 107 1.05 42.88 -29.41
C SER A 107 0.15 43.08 -30.63
N LYS A 108 -1.10 43.51 -30.40
CA LYS A 108 -2.02 43.95 -31.47
C LYS A 108 -1.66 45.36 -31.91
N THR A 109 -0.60 45.52 -32.68
CA THR A 109 -0.38 46.74 -33.46
C THR A 109 -0.70 46.49 -34.94
N SER A 110 -1.66 47.28 -35.43
CA SER A 110 -2.16 47.44 -36.81
C SER A 110 -2.82 46.24 -37.50
N ALA A 111 -4.15 46.12 -37.34
CA ALA A 111 -5.16 46.15 -38.42
C ALA A 111 -6.46 45.44 -38.00
N GLY A 112 -7.60 46.16 -38.11
CA GLY A 112 -8.93 45.58 -38.31
C GLY A 112 -9.64 44.98 -37.09
N ARG A 113 -10.60 45.74 -36.53
CA ARG A 113 -11.69 45.22 -35.69
C ARG A 113 -12.50 44.17 -36.47
N ARG A 114 -12.43 42.90 -36.08
CA ARG A 114 -13.56 41.97 -36.13
C ARG A 114 -13.52 41.08 -34.88
N ALA A 115 -14.65 41.03 -34.17
CA ALA A 115 -14.88 40.12 -33.07
C ALA A 115 -14.90 38.69 -33.63
N ALA A 116 -14.05 37.82 -33.09
CA ALA A 116 -14.08 36.39 -33.37
C ALA A 116 -14.44 35.66 -32.07
N THR A 117 -15.60 35.03 -32.13
CA THR A 117 -16.09 33.98 -31.26
C THR A 117 -15.05 32.88 -31.05
N ALA A 118 -15.05 32.28 -29.85
CA ALA A 118 -14.24 31.13 -29.49
C ALA A 118 -14.58 29.92 -30.40
N SER A 119 -13.84 29.79 -31.49
CA SER A 119 -13.78 28.60 -32.33
C SER A 119 -12.30 28.31 -32.61
N ARG A 120 -11.92 27.02 -32.50
CA ARG A 120 -10.62 26.39 -32.83
C ARG A 120 -9.59 27.30 -33.53
N PRO A 121 -8.33 27.37 -33.06
CA PRO A 121 -7.26 27.81 -33.94
C PRO A 121 -7.15 26.78 -35.08
N ASP A 122 -7.26 27.25 -36.33
CA ASP A 122 -6.89 26.48 -37.51
C ASP A 122 -5.55 25.79 -37.26
N GLY A 123 -5.53 24.45 -37.42
CA GLY A 123 -4.31 23.67 -37.44
C GLY A 123 -3.47 24.06 -38.65
N ASP A 124 -2.23 24.53 -38.39
CA ASP A 124 -1.02 24.24 -39.17
C ASP A 124 0.14 25.24 -38.88
N ASP A 125 -0.10 26.32 -38.13
CA ASP A 125 1.01 27.22 -37.75
C ASP A 125 1.45 27.00 -36.31
N ILE A 126 2.33 26.00 -36.11
CA ILE A 126 3.00 25.71 -34.83
C ILE A 126 3.70 26.97 -34.26
N PHE A 127 4.09 27.94 -35.10
CA PHE A 127 4.71 29.22 -34.70
C PHE A 127 3.71 30.26 -34.15
N ARG A 128 2.42 29.92 -34.02
CA ARG A 128 1.42 30.79 -33.36
C ARG A 128 1.11 30.40 -31.93
N ARG A 129 1.44 29.18 -31.53
CA ARG A 129 1.13 28.66 -30.18
C ARG A 129 2.09 29.28 -29.15
N ARG A 130 1.55 29.66 -27.99
CA ARG A 130 2.37 30.01 -26.82
C ARG A 130 3.08 28.76 -26.32
N ARG A 131 4.25 28.94 -25.71
CA ARG A 131 5.07 27.87 -25.14
C ARG A 131 5.50 28.28 -23.73
N ILE A 132 5.73 27.27 -22.90
CA ILE A 132 6.22 27.42 -21.53
C ILE A 132 7.60 26.78 -21.38
N ILE A 133 8.39 27.33 -20.46
CA ILE A 133 9.71 26.86 -20.08
C ILE A 133 9.80 26.94 -18.56
N ASP A 134 9.63 25.81 -17.89
CA ASP A 134 9.53 25.74 -16.44
C ASP A 134 10.67 24.87 -15.89
N ARG A 135 11.67 25.50 -15.27
CA ARG A 135 12.78 24.80 -14.59
C ARG A 135 12.49 24.69 -13.11
N PHE A 136 12.62 23.49 -12.55
CA PHE A 136 12.52 23.23 -11.12
C PHE A 136 13.74 22.44 -10.63
N VAL A 137 14.25 22.80 -9.46
CA VAL A 137 15.30 22.07 -8.74
C VAL A 137 14.78 21.72 -7.37
N GLY A 138 14.96 20.46 -6.96
CA GLY A 138 14.39 19.98 -5.71
C GLY A 138 14.96 18.66 -5.21
N THR A 139 14.59 18.29 -4.00
CA THR A 139 14.89 16.98 -3.41
C THR A 139 13.72 16.03 -3.62
N LEU A 140 13.99 14.73 -3.75
CA LEU A 140 12.94 13.72 -3.90
C LEU A 140 12.64 13.05 -2.56
N ASP A 141 11.40 13.18 -2.10
CA ASP A 141 10.87 12.40 -0.98
C ASP A 141 9.96 11.28 -1.52
N THR A 142 10.61 10.23 -2.03
CA THR A 142 9.98 9.08 -2.65
C THR A 142 10.77 7.80 -2.37
N PRO A 143 10.10 6.64 -2.18
CA PRO A 143 10.79 5.35 -2.06
C PRO A 143 11.31 4.82 -3.40
N LEU A 144 10.96 5.46 -4.53
CA LEU A 144 11.35 5.01 -5.86
C LEU A 144 12.84 5.31 -6.14
N PRO A 145 13.58 4.40 -6.79
CA PRO A 145 14.89 4.70 -7.35
C PRO A 145 14.81 5.83 -8.38
N TYR A 146 15.87 6.65 -8.47
CA TYR A 146 15.92 7.84 -9.34
C TYR A 146 15.50 7.57 -10.80
N MET A 147 16.04 6.52 -11.44
CA MET A 147 15.70 6.22 -12.85
C MET A 147 14.22 5.86 -13.03
N GLU A 148 13.64 5.14 -12.07
CA GLU A 148 12.22 4.79 -12.13
C GLU A 148 11.33 6.01 -11.88
N TRP A 149 11.74 6.91 -10.98
CA TRP A 149 11.04 8.17 -10.74
C TRP A 149 11.06 9.08 -11.98
N GLU A 150 12.21 9.18 -12.65
CA GLU A 150 12.38 9.95 -13.90
C GLU A 150 11.44 9.44 -15.00
N ASP A 151 11.43 8.13 -15.25
CA ASP A 151 10.57 7.51 -16.27
C ASP A 151 9.08 7.71 -15.96
N GLN A 152 8.69 7.56 -14.70
CA GLN A 152 7.31 7.82 -14.28
C GLN A 152 6.91 9.29 -14.42
N LEU A 153 7.82 10.23 -14.17
CA LEU A 153 7.54 11.66 -14.29
C LEU A 153 7.30 12.06 -15.74
N LYS A 154 8.16 11.59 -16.65
CA LYS A 154 7.99 11.79 -18.10
C LYS A 154 6.64 11.26 -18.57
N ALA A 155 6.32 10.02 -18.23
CA ALA A 155 5.06 9.38 -18.64
C ALA A 155 3.82 10.13 -18.12
N ARG A 156 3.84 10.61 -16.87
CA ARG A 156 2.73 11.37 -16.28
C ARG A 156 2.59 12.76 -16.90
N MET A 157 3.69 13.48 -17.11
CA MET A 157 3.66 14.80 -17.76
C MET A 157 3.12 14.71 -19.19
N GLU A 158 3.56 13.70 -19.94
CA GLU A 158 3.06 13.41 -21.29
C GLU A 158 1.56 13.09 -21.26
N GLN A 159 1.12 12.19 -20.36
CA GLN A 159 -0.29 11.82 -20.22
C GLN A 159 -1.19 13.03 -19.94
N ILE A 160 -0.80 13.88 -18.99
CA ILE A 160 -1.59 15.07 -18.61
C ILE A 160 -1.63 16.08 -19.77
N THR A 161 -0.48 16.35 -20.41
CA THR A 161 -0.41 17.34 -21.49
C THR A 161 -1.18 16.87 -22.74
N LEU A 162 -1.16 15.56 -23.06
CA LEU A 162 -1.97 14.99 -24.13
C LEU A 162 -3.47 15.12 -23.88
N LEU A 163 -3.93 15.03 -22.62
CA LEU A 163 -5.33 15.30 -22.28
C LEU A 163 -5.68 16.77 -22.55
N LEU A 164 -4.80 17.71 -22.19
CA LEU A 164 -5.01 19.14 -22.48
C LEU A 164 -5.02 19.43 -23.98
N GLU A 165 -4.18 18.75 -24.77
CA GLU A 165 -4.13 18.89 -26.24
C GLU A 165 -5.43 18.45 -26.93
N ARG A 166 -6.15 17.45 -26.39
CA ARG A 166 -7.45 17.03 -26.93
C ARG A 166 -8.49 18.18 -26.89
N GLY A 167 -8.32 19.11 -25.96
CA GLY A 167 -9.20 20.26 -25.78
C GLY A 167 -10.59 19.90 -25.24
N GLY A 168 -11.39 20.93 -24.93
CA GLY A 168 -12.73 20.80 -24.36
C GLY A 168 -12.75 20.73 -22.83
N GLU A 169 -13.85 21.20 -22.23
CA GLU A 169 -14.01 21.28 -20.77
C GLU A 169 -13.86 19.92 -20.08
N GLN A 170 -14.34 18.85 -20.71
CA GLN A 170 -14.26 17.48 -20.16
C GLN A 170 -12.81 16.98 -20.05
N SER A 171 -11.96 17.26 -21.04
CA SER A 171 -10.55 16.82 -21.04
C SER A 171 -9.73 17.57 -19.99
N VAL A 172 -9.99 18.87 -19.81
CA VAL A 172 -9.38 19.69 -18.76
C VAL A 172 -9.80 19.18 -17.38
N THR A 173 -11.08 18.87 -17.22
CA THR A 173 -11.62 18.29 -15.97
C THR A 173 -10.97 16.95 -15.65
N GLU A 174 -10.80 16.07 -16.64
CA GLU A 174 -10.12 14.78 -16.47
C GLU A 174 -8.65 14.94 -16.07
N ALA A 175 -7.93 15.89 -16.70
CA ALA A 175 -6.55 16.20 -16.35
C ALA A 175 -6.43 16.74 -14.92
N MET A 176 -7.31 17.67 -14.52
CA MET A 176 -7.39 18.20 -13.16
C MET A 176 -7.64 17.10 -12.14
N GLN A 177 -8.62 16.23 -12.38
CA GLN A 177 -8.94 15.11 -11.48
C GLN A 177 -7.73 14.19 -11.26
N LYS A 178 -7.03 13.81 -12.34
CA LYS A 178 -5.82 12.96 -12.25
C LYS A 178 -4.72 13.59 -11.42
N VAL A 179 -4.43 14.88 -11.62
CA VAL A 179 -3.40 15.59 -10.85
C VAL A 179 -3.83 15.77 -9.39
N GLN A 180 -5.08 16.17 -9.16
CA GLN A 180 -5.66 16.32 -7.83
C GLN A 180 -5.57 15.01 -7.02
N GLN A 181 -5.79 13.86 -7.67
CA GLN A 181 -5.62 12.56 -7.05
C GLN A 181 -4.17 12.29 -6.63
N MET A 182 -3.19 12.54 -7.52
CA MET A 182 -1.76 12.37 -7.19
C MET A 182 -1.36 13.24 -5.98
N VAL A 183 -1.84 14.49 -5.96
CA VAL A 183 -1.59 15.44 -4.88
C VAL A 183 -2.27 15.00 -3.57
N ALA A 184 -3.53 14.53 -3.63
CA ALA A 184 -4.27 14.04 -2.46
C ALA A 184 -3.61 12.81 -1.83
N ASP A 185 -3.15 11.85 -2.63
CA ASP A 185 -2.45 10.65 -2.16
C ASP A 185 -1.13 10.99 -1.49
N ARG A 186 -0.42 12.01 -1.98
CA ARG A 186 0.78 12.54 -1.34
C ARG A 186 0.46 13.19 0.01
N PHE A 187 -0.56 14.05 0.06
CA PHE A 187 -0.96 14.75 1.28
C PHE A 187 -1.40 13.80 2.39
N ALA A 188 -2.11 12.73 2.05
CA ALA A 188 -2.54 11.72 3.02
C ALA A 188 -1.35 11.05 3.73
N ARG A 189 -0.21 10.86 3.04
CA ARG A 189 1.01 10.27 3.63
C ARG A 189 1.75 11.19 4.60
N LEU A 190 1.59 12.51 4.46
CA LEU A 190 2.40 13.51 5.18
C LEU A 190 1.94 13.75 6.63
N GLY A 191 0.77 13.25 7.04
CA GLY A 191 0.34 13.17 8.45
C GLY A 191 0.54 14.47 9.24
N VAL A 192 -0.25 15.50 8.98
CA VAL A 192 -0.09 16.82 9.65
C VAL A 192 -0.35 16.71 11.16
N ARG A 193 0.64 17.08 11.97
CA ARG A 193 0.47 17.27 13.43
C ARG A 193 -0.22 18.62 13.68
N SER A 194 -1.33 18.59 14.40
CA SER A 194 -2.21 19.74 14.69
C SER A 194 -1.57 20.95 15.40
N GLY A 195 -0.33 20.83 15.88
CA GLY A 195 0.36 21.86 16.65
C GLY A 195 1.19 22.87 15.85
N GLU A 196 1.40 22.70 14.53
CA GLU A 196 2.35 23.52 13.74
C GLU A 196 1.69 24.41 12.67
N ILE A 197 0.35 24.59 12.71
CA ILE A 197 -0.44 24.94 11.51
C ILE A 197 -0.52 26.46 11.19
N LEU A 198 -0.06 27.35 12.08
CA LEU A 198 -0.18 28.80 11.87
C LEU A 198 1.17 29.50 11.90
N TYR A 199 1.96 29.35 10.83
CA TYR A 199 3.07 30.27 10.59
C TYR A 199 2.55 31.51 9.87
N PRO A 200 2.95 32.74 10.29
CA PRO A 200 2.54 33.96 9.61
C PRO A 200 3.01 33.94 8.15
N MET A 201 2.07 34.10 7.22
CA MET A 201 2.37 34.37 5.81
C MET A 201 2.40 35.88 5.62
N GLN A 202 3.47 36.41 5.02
CA GLN A 202 3.51 37.78 4.55
C GLN A 202 3.23 37.78 3.05
N ILE A 203 2.22 38.54 2.64
CA ILE A 203 1.90 38.80 1.24
C ILE A 203 2.11 40.27 0.98
N GLU A 204 3.07 40.59 0.12
CA GLU A 204 3.35 41.92 -0.40
C GLU A 204 2.92 41.97 -1.87
N ILE A 205 2.15 42.99 -2.23
CA ILE A 205 1.77 43.24 -3.62
C ILE A 205 2.50 44.49 -4.06
N ASP A 206 3.46 44.33 -4.96
CA ASP A 206 4.14 45.43 -5.62
C ASP A 206 3.46 45.72 -6.95
N ASN A 207 2.83 46.90 -7.02
CA ASN A 207 2.16 47.40 -8.21
C ASN A 207 2.90 48.63 -8.79
N GLY A 208 4.12 48.93 -8.34
CA GLY A 208 4.90 50.10 -8.74
C GLY A 208 6.01 49.77 -9.74
N GLY A 209 5.84 50.13 -11.02
CA GLY A 209 6.97 50.25 -11.96
C GLY A 209 7.05 49.25 -13.13
N THR A 210 6.19 48.23 -13.20
CA THR A 210 6.11 47.30 -14.35
C THR A 210 4.71 47.28 -14.97
N ASP A 211 4.57 46.71 -16.18
CA ASP A 211 3.28 46.45 -16.85
C ASP A 211 2.50 45.26 -16.24
N ARG A 212 2.99 44.71 -15.12
CA ARG A 212 2.48 43.50 -14.44
C ARG A 212 2.26 43.80 -12.95
N THR A 213 1.52 42.92 -12.28
CA THR A 213 1.30 42.99 -10.82
C THR A 213 2.21 41.96 -10.16
N ARG A 214 3.09 42.34 -9.24
CA ARG A 214 4.00 41.40 -8.58
C ARG A 214 3.49 41.01 -7.21
N LEU A 215 3.27 39.71 -7.01
CA LEU A 215 2.92 39.11 -5.73
C LEU A 215 4.16 38.48 -5.11
N LYS A 216 4.57 38.96 -3.94
CA LYS A 216 5.66 38.39 -3.15
C LYS A 216 5.08 37.69 -1.92
N LEU A 217 5.44 36.41 -1.75
CA LEU A 217 4.91 35.53 -0.72
C LEU A 217 6.07 35.02 0.14
N ILE A 218 6.05 35.31 1.44
CA ILE A 218 7.03 34.80 2.41
C ILE A 218 6.30 33.90 3.40
N SER A 219 6.68 32.63 3.46
CA SER A 219 6.03 31.66 4.36
C SER A 219 6.85 30.40 4.57
N LYS A 220 6.48 29.53 5.53
CA LYS A 220 7.04 28.17 5.58
C LYS A 220 6.55 27.33 4.41
N ASP A 221 7.45 26.48 3.91
CA ASP A 221 7.15 25.54 2.83
C ASP A 221 6.01 24.61 3.22
N THR A 222 5.14 24.31 2.27
CA THR A 222 4.01 23.41 2.45
C THR A 222 3.86 22.58 1.19
N PRO A 223 3.80 21.24 1.31
CA PRO A 223 3.64 20.38 0.15
C PRO A 223 2.47 20.85 -0.72
N GLY A 224 2.62 20.84 -2.04
CA GLY A 224 1.56 21.24 -2.98
C GLY A 224 1.09 22.70 -2.88
N PHE A 225 1.78 23.60 -2.18
CA PHE A 225 1.37 25.01 -2.08
C PHE A 225 1.27 25.70 -3.44
N LEU A 226 2.27 25.56 -4.30
CA LEU A 226 2.27 26.15 -5.65
C LEU A 226 1.09 25.65 -6.50
N TYR A 227 0.72 24.38 -6.34
CA TYR A 227 -0.46 23.79 -6.98
C TYR A 227 -1.76 24.47 -6.51
N ALA A 228 -1.95 24.60 -5.19
CA ALA A 228 -3.13 25.22 -4.61
C ALA A 228 -3.21 26.73 -4.92
N LEU A 229 -2.07 27.42 -4.90
CA LEU A 229 -1.95 28.83 -5.23
C LEU A 229 -2.34 29.10 -6.68
N SER A 230 -1.74 28.38 -7.63
CA SER A 230 -2.03 28.54 -9.06
C SER A 230 -3.48 28.20 -9.42
N THR A 231 -4.08 27.20 -8.74
CA THR A 231 -5.52 26.91 -8.85
C THR A 231 -6.34 28.11 -8.37
N SER A 232 -6.03 28.63 -7.18
CA SER A 232 -6.71 29.80 -6.62
C SER A 232 -6.59 31.04 -7.51
N LEU A 233 -5.43 31.29 -8.12
CA LEU A 233 -5.23 32.41 -9.05
C LEU A 233 -6.11 32.27 -10.30
N SER A 234 -6.19 31.05 -10.85
CA SER A 234 -7.03 30.75 -12.02
C SER A 234 -8.51 31.04 -11.76
N LEU A 235 -9.01 30.79 -10.55
CA LEU A 235 -10.40 31.08 -10.16
C LEU A 235 -10.77 32.57 -10.21
N HIS A 236 -9.78 33.45 -10.06
CA HIS A 236 -9.98 34.91 -10.12
C HIS A 236 -9.76 35.48 -11.53
N ASP A 237 -9.67 34.61 -12.56
CA ASP A 237 -9.31 34.97 -13.93
C ASP A 237 -7.97 35.73 -13.97
N ILE A 238 -6.98 35.24 -13.21
CA ILE A 238 -5.63 35.79 -13.12
C ILE A 238 -4.65 34.81 -13.77
N LEU A 239 -3.82 35.32 -14.67
CA LEU A 239 -2.79 34.58 -15.39
C LEU A 239 -1.42 34.85 -14.78
N ILE A 240 -0.61 33.80 -14.70
CA ILE A 240 0.79 33.85 -14.29
C ILE A 240 1.65 34.03 -15.54
N GLU A 241 2.50 35.06 -15.58
CA GLU A 241 3.46 35.26 -16.68
C GLU A 241 4.88 34.83 -16.30
N HIS A 242 5.26 34.97 -15.03
CA HIS A 242 6.56 34.57 -14.50
C HIS A 242 6.47 34.18 -13.02
N VAL A 243 7.18 33.12 -12.63
CA VAL A 243 7.32 32.66 -11.23
C VAL A 243 8.80 32.46 -10.92
N SER A 244 9.24 33.01 -9.80
CA SER A 244 10.53 32.66 -9.18
C SER A 244 10.27 32.12 -7.78
N VAL A 245 10.68 30.87 -7.56
CA VAL A 245 10.57 30.14 -6.28
C VAL A 245 11.94 30.08 -5.64
N ARG A 246 12.04 30.45 -4.36
CA ARG A 246 13.27 30.31 -3.58
C ARG A 246 12.97 29.79 -2.17
N THR A 247 13.48 28.62 -1.84
CA THR A 247 13.32 27.99 -0.53
C THR A 247 14.67 27.88 0.17
N ALA A 248 14.80 28.48 1.35
CA ALA A 248 16.00 28.40 2.18
C ALA A 248 15.64 28.08 3.64
N GLY A 249 16.21 27.00 4.19
CA GLY A 249 15.97 26.60 5.59
C GLY A 249 14.51 26.29 5.92
N GLY A 250 13.72 25.85 4.94
CA GLY A 250 12.27 25.58 5.09
C GLY A 250 11.36 26.82 4.98
N ASN A 251 11.92 28.00 4.73
CA ASN A 251 11.16 29.20 4.39
C ASN A 251 11.18 29.42 2.88
N VAL A 252 10.00 29.64 2.31
CA VAL A 252 9.74 29.92 0.91
C VAL A 252 9.54 31.42 0.72
N GLU A 253 10.27 31.99 -0.24
CA GLU A 253 10.09 33.32 -0.79
C GLU A 253 9.74 33.18 -2.28
N ASP A 254 8.45 33.24 -2.60
CA ASP A 254 7.96 33.16 -3.98
C ASP A 254 7.67 34.56 -4.52
N GLN A 255 8.07 34.82 -5.75
CA GLN A 255 7.72 36.01 -6.51
C GLN A 255 6.95 35.62 -7.76
N ILE A 256 5.75 36.15 -7.92
CA ILE A 256 4.83 35.79 -9.00
C ILE A 256 4.38 37.05 -9.72
N ASP A 257 4.65 37.14 -11.02
CA ASP A 257 4.17 38.21 -11.88
C ASP A 257 2.82 37.83 -12.51
N LEU A 258 1.79 38.62 -12.22
CA LEU A 258 0.39 38.36 -12.49
C LEU A 258 -0.23 39.41 -13.43
N VAL A 259 -1.17 38.97 -14.26
CA VAL A 259 -2.04 39.79 -15.11
C VAL A 259 -3.49 39.29 -15.08
N ASP A 260 -4.47 40.14 -15.41
CA ASP A 260 -5.86 39.73 -15.58
C ASP A 260 -6.05 38.77 -16.77
N GLY A 261 -7.21 38.15 -16.93
CA GLY A 261 -7.51 37.24 -18.05
C GLY A 261 -7.36 37.87 -19.44
N ARG A 262 -7.34 39.20 -19.51
CA ARG A 262 -7.09 39.99 -20.73
C ARG A 262 -5.62 40.35 -20.93
N GLY A 263 -4.72 39.97 -20.02
CA GLY A 263 -3.28 40.23 -20.07
C GLY A 263 -2.88 41.62 -19.60
N ARG A 264 -3.69 42.28 -18.77
CA ARG A 264 -3.44 43.63 -18.24
C ARG A 264 -3.08 43.58 -16.76
N LYS A 265 -2.38 44.61 -16.29
CA LYS A 265 -2.10 44.83 -14.87
C LYS A 265 -3.39 44.90 -14.03
N ILE A 266 -3.34 44.38 -12.81
CA ILE A 266 -4.46 44.35 -11.87
C ILE A 266 -4.35 45.61 -10.98
N GLU A 267 -5.18 46.60 -11.26
CA GLU A 267 -5.12 47.91 -10.57
C GLU A 267 -6.22 48.10 -9.52
N ASP A 268 -7.24 47.25 -9.53
CA ASP A 268 -8.40 47.33 -8.64
C ASP A 268 -8.03 46.88 -7.21
N PRO A 269 -8.01 47.79 -6.20
CA PRO A 269 -7.60 47.46 -4.84
C PRO A 269 -8.48 46.40 -4.19
N ASP A 270 -9.79 46.41 -4.47
CA ASP A 270 -10.73 45.42 -3.92
C ASP A 270 -10.48 44.02 -4.47
N LYS A 271 -9.99 43.92 -5.72
CA LYS A 271 -9.58 42.62 -6.29
C LYS A 271 -8.27 42.12 -5.71
N LEU A 272 -7.31 43.03 -5.47
CA LEU A 272 -6.04 42.68 -4.86
C LEU A 272 -6.21 42.20 -3.41
N ASP A 273 -7.08 42.83 -2.63
CA ASP A 273 -7.38 42.40 -1.26
C ASP A 273 -8.12 41.05 -1.22
N ARG A 274 -9.08 40.83 -2.13
CA ARG A 274 -9.75 39.51 -2.27
C ARG A 274 -8.77 38.41 -2.65
N LEU A 275 -7.85 38.70 -3.58
CA LEU A 275 -6.80 37.78 -4.00
C LEU A 275 -5.91 37.38 -2.81
N LYS A 276 -5.45 38.37 -2.05
CA LYS A 276 -4.63 38.19 -0.85
C LYS A 276 -5.32 37.28 0.17
N MET A 277 -6.59 37.54 0.47
CA MET A 277 -7.37 36.74 1.43
C MET A 277 -7.66 35.32 0.92
N SER A 278 -8.03 35.17 -0.34
CA SER A 278 -8.26 33.87 -0.98
C SER A 278 -7.02 32.99 -0.90
N VAL A 279 -5.85 33.52 -1.24
CA VAL A 279 -4.57 32.78 -1.19
C VAL A 279 -4.23 32.35 0.23
N LEU A 280 -4.40 33.25 1.21
CA LEU A 280 -4.10 32.97 2.61
C LEU A 280 -5.00 31.86 3.18
N ILE A 281 -6.31 31.96 2.95
CA ILE A 281 -7.29 30.99 3.44
C ILE A 281 -7.13 29.64 2.75
N THR A 282 -6.95 29.62 1.42
CA THR A 282 -6.71 28.36 0.67
C THR A 282 -5.45 27.66 1.17
N LYS A 283 -4.36 28.39 1.45
CA LYS A 283 -3.17 27.78 2.06
C LYS A 283 -3.47 27.16 3.42
N GLN A 284 -4.25 27.82 4.26
CA GLN A 284 -4.59 27.26 5.57
C GLN A 284 -5.49 26.03 5.44
N PHE A 285 -6.42 26.03 4.48
CA PHE A 285 -7.32 24.91 4.24
C PHE A 285 -6.58 23.67 3.71
N THR A 286 -5.54 23.83 2.88
CA THR A 286 -4.79 22.70 2.32
C THR A 286 -4.11 21.84 3.38
N TYR A 287 -3.76 22.39 4.54
CA TYR A 287 -3.27 21.62 5.69
C TYR A 287 -4.27 20.59 6.22
N PHE A 288 -5.57 20.84 6.05
CA PHE A 288 -6.64 19.97 6.57
C PHE A 288 -7.20 19.01 5.53
N LEU A 289 -6.75 19.07 4.27
CA LEU A 289 -7.27 18.23 3.19
C LEU A 289 -7.07 16.72 3.44
N GLY A 290 -5.99 16.33 4.12
CA GLY A 290 -5.77 14.92 4.49
C GLY A 290 -6.85 14.35 5.43
N MET A 291 -7.69 15.20 6.04
CA MET A 291 -8.78 14.80 6.92
C MET A 291 -10.11 14.61 6.18
N ALA A 292 -10.21 15.03 4.92
CA ALA A 292 -11.39 14.88 4.10
C ALA A 292 -11.49 13.46 3.53
N SER A 293 -12.69 12.86 3.53
CA SER A 293 -12.92 11.57 2.85
C SER A 293 -12.66 11.67 1.34
N ASN A 294 -13.03 12.81 0.75
CA ASN A 294 -12.69 13.19 -0.61
C ASN A 294 -12.01 14.57 -0.60
N PRO A 295 -10.66 14.62 -0.56
CA PRO A 295 -9.90 15.88 -0.55
C PRO A 295 -10.16 16.74 -1.79
N ILE A 296 -10.40 16.10 -2.93
CA ILE A 296 -10.65 16.78 -4.21
C ILE A 296 -11.95 17.58 -4.16
N SER A 297 -13.04 16.90 -3.80
CA SER A 297 -14.34 17.57 -3.63
C SER A 297 -14.30 18.59 -2.50
N ALA A 298 -13.54 18.34 -1.43
CA ALA A 298 -13.39 19.30 -0.34
C ALA A 298 -12.76 20.62 -0.82
N LEU A 299 -11.65 20.55 -1.57
CA LEU A 299 -10.98 21.74 -2.09
C LEU A 299 -11.85 22.50 -3.10
N SER A 300 -12.42 21.81 -4.09
CA SER A 300 -13.26 22.46 -5.10
C SER A 300 -14.50 23.13 -4.51
N ARG A 301 -15.15 22.49 -3.54
CA ARG A 301 -16.31 23.08 -2.84
C ARG A 301 -15.92 24.24 -1.93
N PHE A 302 -14.75 24.14 -1.30
CA PHE A 302 -14.22 25.23 -0.48
C PHE A 302 -13.97 26.47 -1.34
N GLU A 303 -13.40 26.28 -2.52
CA GLU A 303 -13.19 27.34 -3.50
C GLU A 303 -14.51 27.96 -3.98
N HIS A 304 -15.53 27.14 -4.27
CA HIS A 304 -16.86 27.64 -4.62
C HIS A 304 -17.50 28.44 -3.46
N LEU A 305 -17.33 27.96 -2.22
CA LEU A 305 -17.80 28.66 -1.04
C LEU A 305 -17.12 30.03 -0.88
N LEU A 306 -15.80 30.12 -1.15
CA LEU A 306 -15.08 31.39 -1.14
C LEU A 306 -15.60 32.34 -2.23
N GLN A 307 -15.92 31.84 -3.43
CA GLN A 307 -16.51 32.66 -4.49
C GLN A 307 -17.85 33.27 -4.07
N GLU A 308 -18.73 32.49 -3.45
CA GLU A 308 -20.01 32.99 -2.95
C GLU A 308 -19.80 34.03 -1.82
N ILE A 309 -18.95 33.74 -0.84
CA ILE A 309 -18.66 34.67 0.28
C ILE A 309 -18.06 35.99 -0.20
N PHE A 310 -17.10 35.95 -1.14
CA PHE A 310 -16.48 37.16 -1.67
C PHE A 310 -17.35 37.91 -2.70
N GLY A 311 -18.43 37.28 -3.18
CA GLY A 311 -19.41 37.86 -4.10
C GLY A 311 -20.52 38.69 -3.45
N HIS A 312 -20.80 38.49 -2.15
CA HIS A 312 -21.92 39.14 -1.43
C HIS A 312 -21.49 40.31 -0.51
N PRO A 313 -22.32 41.37 -0.35
CA PRO A 313 -22.11 42.40 0.67
C PRO A 313 -22.37 41.84 2.08
N GLY A 314 -21.49 42.09 3.05
CA GLY A 314 -21.61 41.58 4.44
C GLY A 314 -20.60 40.50 4.86
N ARG A 315 -19.55 40.27 4.06
CA ARG A 315 -18.55 39.19 4.19
C ARG A 315 -17.70 39.14 5.47
N GLU A 316 -17.64 40.21 6.26
CA GLU A 316 -16.65 40.35 7.36
C GLU A 316 -16.78 39.24 8.42
N GLY A 317 -18.00 38.93 8.86
CA GLY A 317 -18.22 37.88 9.87
C GLY A 317 -17.89 36.46 9.39
N SER A 318 -18.11 36.17 8.10
CA SER A 318 -17.81 34.86 7.51
C SER A 318 -16.30 34.67 7.29
N VAL A 319 -15.61 35.75 6.89
CA VAL A 319 -14.14 35.74 6.70
C VAL A 319 -13.43 35.50 8.03
N ASP A 320 -13.85 36.15 9.11
CA ASP A 320 -13.27 35.93 10.45
C ASP A 320 -13.37 34.46 10.88
N LEU A 321 -14.51 33.82 10.65
CA LEU A 321 -14.71 32.39 10.96
C LEU A 321 -13.81 31.48 10.14
N LEU A 322 -13.52 31.84 8.89
CA LEU A 322 -12.62 31.08 7.99
C LEU A 322 -11.13 31.27 8.31
N THR A 323 -10.77 32.22 9.18
CA THR A 323 -9.40 32.32 9.71
C THR A 323 -9.13 31.37 10.90
N SER A 324 -10.17 30.72 11.42
CA SER A 324 -10.07 29.79 12.56
C SER A 324 -9.67 28.38 12.08
N PRO A 325 -8.55 27.81 12.57
CA PRO A 325 -8.11 26.45 12.20
C PRO A 325 -9.15 25.36 12.48
N ASP A 326 -9.83 25.42 13.63
CA ASP A 326 -10.88 24.46 14.00
C ASP A 326 -12.05 24.48 13.01
N THR A 327 -12.36 25.67 12.47
CA THR A 327 -13.42 25.86 11.48
C THR A 327 -13.01 25.25 10.14
N LEU A 328 -11.79 25.57 9.66
CA LEU A 328 -11.23 25.00 8.42
C LEU A 328 -11.10 23.47 8.49
N GLN A 329 -10.69 22.94 9.64
CA GLN A 329 -10.64 21.51 9.89
C GLN A 329 -12.02 20.85 9.76
N SER A 330 -13.04 21.46 10.36
CA SER A 330 -14.41 20.97 10.31
C SER A 330 -15.00 21.07 8.90
N LEU A 331 -14.70 22.16 8.19
CA LEU A 331 -15.06 22.34 6.78
C LEU A 331 -14.41 21.28 5.88
N ALA A 332 -13.13 20.96 6.07
CA ALA A 332 -12.45 19.95 5.25
C ALA A 332 -13.14 18.59 5.36
N ARG A 333 -13.48 18.17 6.58
CA ARG A 333 -14.26 16.94 6.81
C ARG A 333 -15.62 17.01 6.12
N LEU A 334 -16.35 18.11 6.32
CA LEU A 334 -17.73 18.28 5.86
C LEU A 334 -17.84 18.36 4.33
N LEU A 335 -17.02 19.20 3.69
CA LEU A 335 -17.06 19.43 2.24
C LEU A 335 -16.64 18.18 1.44
N GLY A 336 -15.71 17.40 1.99
CA GLY A 336 -15.32 16.11 1.41
C GLY A 336 -16.27 14.95 1.75
N ALA A 337 -17.26 15.16 2.63
CA ALA A 337 -18.09 14.11 3.19
C ALA A 337 -19.13 13.61 2.17
N SER A 338 -19.87 14.52 1.55
CA SER A 338 -21.06 14.19 0.78
C SER A 338 -21.41 15.25 -0.25
N ASP A 339 -21.65 14.80 -1.47
CA ASP A 339 -22.21 15.61 -2.53
C ASP A 339 -23.62 16.10 -2.19
N PHE A 340 -24.38 15.28 -1.47
CA PHE A 340 -25.73 15.61 -1.04
C PHE A 340 -25.74 16.75 -0.02
N LEU A 341 -24.94 16.66 1.04
CA LEU A 341 -24.89 17.72 2.05
C LEU A 341 -24.43 19.04 1.42
N TRP A 342 -23.53 18.96 0.44
CA TRP A 342 -23.09 20.11 -0.31
C TRP A 342 -24.24 20.80 -1.07
N GLU A 343 -24.91 20.09 -1.98
CA GLU A 343 -25.91 20.70 -2.86
C GLU A 343 -27.18 21.17 -2.12
N ASP A 344 -27.64 20.41 -1.11
CA ASP A 344 -28.95 20.68 -0.50
C ASP A 344 -28.91 21.58 0.74
N PHE A 345 -27.76 21.69 1.40
CA PHE A 345 -27.67 22.35 2.70
C PHE A 345 -26.49 23.31 2.78
N ILE A 346 -25.26 22.83 2.59
CA ILE A 346 -24.07 23.63 2.83
C ILE A 346 -24.01 24.80 1.86
N ARG A 347 -24.19 24.54 0.56
CA ARG A 347 -24.16 25.59 -0.46
C ARG A 347 -25.25 26.64 -0.26
N ILE A 348 -26.46 26.22 0.12
CA ILE A 348 -27.61 27.12 0.24
C ILE A 348 -27.63 27.88 1.57
N GLN A 349 -27.09 27.31 2.65
CA GLN A 349 -27.22 27.83 4.02
C GLN A 349 -25.87 28.03 4.75
N TYR A 350 -24.77 28.26 4.01
CA TYR A 350 -23.44 28.38 4.61
C TYR A 350 -23.36 29.45 5.71
N GLU A 351 -24.11 30.55 5.58
CA GLU A 351 -24.15 31.63 6.58
C GLU A 351 -24.64 31.16 7.95
N THR A 352 -25.56 30.19 7.98
CA THR A 352 -26.06 29.59 9.23
C THR A 352 -25.16 28.47 9.73
N LEU A 353 -24.50 27.74 8.80
CA LEU A 353 -23.59 26.63 9.12
C LEU A 353 -22.27 27.11 9.73
N LEU A 354 -21.60 28.11 9.13
CA LEU A 354 -20.24 28.52 9.51
C LEU A 354 -20.09 28.83 11.01
N PRO A 355 -21.02 29.56 11.66
CA PRO A 355 -20.95 29.79 13.11
C PRO A 355 -21.09 28.51 13.96
N MET A 356 -21.77 27.48 13.44
CA MET A 356 -21.99 26.21 14.13
C MET A 356 -20.76 25.29 14.10
N LEU A 357 -19.85 25.50 13.14
CA LEU A 357 -18.62 24.72 12.99
C LEU A 357 -17.52 25.13 13.99
N HIS A 358 -17.70 26.23 14.72
CA HIS A 358 -16.72 26.66 15.72
C HIS A 358 -16.78 25.76 16.97
N ARG A 359 -15.63 25.35 17.52
CA ARG A 359 -15.50 24.30 18.56
C ARG A 359 -16.31 24.52 19.85
N LYS A 360 -16.60 25.78 20.21
CA LYS A 360 -17.49 26.13 21.34
C LYS A 360 -18.99 25.88 21.05
N SER A 361 -19.37 25.79 19.78
CA SER A 361 -20.71 25.53 19.28
C SER A 361 -21.01 24.02 19.13
N ILE A 362 -19.98 23.21 18.86
CA ILE A 362 -20.12 21.77 18.56
C ILE A 362 -20.62 20.97 19.78
N GLN A 363 -20.30 21.37 21.02
CA GLN A 363 -20.88 20.76 22.23
C GLN A 363 -22.42 20.92 22.36
N ARG A 364 -23.06 21.77 21.55
CA ARG A 364 -24.48 22.14 21.66
C ARG A 364 -25.42 21.51 20.62
N VAL A 365 -24.95 20.64 19.73
CA VAL A 365 -25.84 20.06 18.70
C VAL A 365 -26.70 18.91 19.25
N ALA A 366 -26.18 18.14 20.21
CA ALA A 366 -26.87 16.97 20.76
C ALA A 366 -27.93 17.34 21.82
N TRP A 367 -29.19 17.10 21.48
CA TRP A 367 -30.33 17.22 22.39
C TRP A 367 -30.65 15.88 23.08
N THR A 368 -31.21 15.91 24.29
CA THR A 368 -31.81 14.75 24.97
C THR A 368 -33.27 14.57 24.53
N GLY A 369 -33.84 13.35 24.62
CA GLY A 369 -35.22 13.10 24.20
C GLY A 369 -36.26 14.05 24.82
N GLU A 370 -36.06 14.47 26.07
CA GLU A 370 -36.90 15.46 26.75
C GLU A 370 -36.82 16.87 26.14
N THR A 371 -35.65 17.26 25.64
CA THR A 371 -35.48 18.55 24.95
C THR A 371 -36.09 18.55 23.54
N LEU A 372 -36.25 17.40 22.89
CA LEU A 372 -36.88 17.34 21.56
C LEU A 372 -38.38 17.65 21.61
N ASP A 373 -39.10 17.03 22.54
CA ASP A 373 -40.54 17.23 22.68
C ASP A 373 -40.85 18.70 23.00
N ARG A 374 -40.02 19.33 23.82
CA ARG A 374 -40.12 20.78 24.08
C ARG A 374 -39.88 21.59 22.81
N ARG A 375 -38.77 21.38 22.09
CA ARG A 375 -38.44 22.12 20.87
C ARG A 375 -39.50 21.94 19.76
N MET A 376 -40.05 20.74 19.63
CA MET A 376 -41.13 20.45 18.67
C MET A 376 -42.41 21.20 19.05
N ARG A 377 -42.77 21.22 20.35
CA ARG A 377 -43.92 22.01 20.84
C ARG A 377 -43.71 23.50 20.62
N ASP A 378 -42.51 24.01 20.89
CA ASP A 378 -42.18 25.42 20.70
C ASP A 378 -42.26 25.82 19.22
N GLU A 379 -41.81 24.98 18.29
CA GLU A 379 -41.93 25.24 16.85
C GLU A 379 -43.39 25.26 16.37
N LEU A 380 -44.21 24.34 16.89
CA LEU A 380 -45.65 24.27 16.60
C LEU A 380 -46.46 25.36 17.32
N ALA A 381 -45.89 26.02 18.33
CA ALA A 381 -46.57 27.07 19.09
C ALA A 381 -46.90 28.27 18.18
N GLY A 382 -48.17 28.66 18.18
CA GLY A 382 -48.67 29.77 17.36
C GLY A 382 -48.98 29.41 15.91
N ALA A 383 -48.99 28.13 15.52
CA ALA A 383 -49.56 27.71 14.24
C ALA A 383 -51.09 27.84 14.28
N MET A 384 -51.66 28.61 13.33
CA MET A 384 -53.08 29.01 13.33
C MET A 384 -53.95 28.11 12.43
N SER A 385 -53.34 27.21 11.66
CA SER A 385 -54.05 26.31 10.73
C SER A 385 -53.37 24.95 10.60
N PHE A 386 -54.13 23.94 10.14
CA PHE A 386 -53.63 22.58 9.87
C PHE A 386 -52.48 22.55 8.86
N GLU A 387 -52.54 23.36 7.79
CA GLU A 387 -51.46 23.42 6.79
C GLU A 387 -50.20 24.13 7.33
N GLU A 388 -50.37 25.11 8.22
CA GLU A 388 -49.24 25.74 8.91
C GLU A 388 -48.56 24.77 9.88
N GLN A 389 -49.33 24.01 10.68
CA GLN A 389 -48.80 22.95 11.54
C GLN A 389 -48.01 21.92 10.73
N LYS A 390 -48.53 21.52 9.56
CA LYS A 390 -47.85 20.62 8.63
C LYS A 390 -46.53 21.17 8.14
N THR A 391 -46.50 22.43 7.74
CA THR A 391 -45.28 23.08 7.23
C THR A 391 -44.22 23.15 8.32
N ARG A 392 -44.58 23.70 9.49
CA ARG A 392 -43.65 23.85 10.62
C ARG A 392 -43.11 22.51 11.14
N LEU A 393 -43.93 21.45 11.19
CA LEU A 393 -43.43 20.13 11.62
C LEU A 393 -42.42 19.53 10.63
N ASN A 394 -42.62 19.75 9.33
CA ASN A 394 -41.68 19.27 8.32
C ASN A 394 -40.38 20.08 8.31
N ASP A 395 -40.46 21.40 8.52
CA ASP A 395 -39.27 22.25 8.67
C ASP A 395 -38.47 21.86 9.92
N PHE A 396 -39.17 21.60 11.04
CA PHE A 396 -38.56 21.05 12.25
C PHE A 396 -37.84 19.73 11.99
N LYS A 397 -38.54 18.76 11.38
CA LYS A 397 -37.99 17.45 11.02
C LYS A 397 -36.71 17.60 10.21
N ASP A 398 -36.74 18.39 9.14
CA ASP A 398 -35.60 18.53 8.24
C ASP A 398 -34.41 19.20 8.93
N ARG A 399 -34.66 20.21 9.78
CA ARG A 399 -33.63 20.84 10.59
C ARG A 399 -32.99 19.85 11.56
N GLU A 400 -33.78 19.04 12.29
CA GLU A 400 -33.21 18.09 13.25
C GLU A 400 -32.50 16.91 12.58
N ILE A 401 -32.96 16.42 11.42
CA ILE A 401 -32.22 15.42 10.61
C ILE A 401 -30.83 15.96 10.27
N TYR A 402 -30.77 17.18 9.76
CA TYR A 402 -29.52 17.83 9.41
C TYR A 402 -28.55 17.97 10.60
N LEU A 403 -29.06 18.36 11.78
CA LEU A 403 -28.23 18.46 12.99
C LEU A 403 -27.69 17.11 13.46
N ILE A 404 -28.48 16.04 13.36
CA ILE A 404 -28.05 14.67 13.67
C ILE A 404 -26.96 14.23 12.68
N ASP A 405 -27.14 14.51 11.39
CA ASP A 405 -26.17 14.18 10.34
C ASP A 405 -24.84 14.93 10.54
N LEU A 406 -24.91 16.23 10.86
CA LEU A 406 -23.75 17.07 11.12
C LEU A 406 -22.94 16.57 12.32
N ASP A 407 -23.61 16.21 13.41
CA ASP A 407 -22.95 15.67 14.60
C ASP A 407 -22.18 14.38 14.31
N HIS A 408 -22.80 13.44 13.58
CA HIS A 408 -22.17 12.17 13.21
C HIS A 408 -20.97 12.35 12.26
N ILE A 409 -20.97 13.37 11.40
CA ILE A 409 -19.86 13.64 10.46
C ILE A 409 -18.69 14.35 11.16
N LEU A 410 -18.99 15.34 12.01
CA LEU A 410 -17.95 16.15 12.65
C LEU A 410 -17.31 15.43 13.84
N ASN A 411 -18.03 14.52 14.48
CA ASN A 411 -17.58 13.75 15.63
C ASN A 411 -17.42 12.26 15.27
N PRO A 412 -16.29 11.85 14.67
CA PRO A 412 -16.06 10.46 14.24
C PRO A 412 -16.04 9.45 15.39
N GLU A 413 -15.89 9.90 16.63
CA GLU A 413 -15.99 9.06 17.84
C GLU A 413 -17.45 8.69 18.19
N VAL A 414 -18.44 9.36 17.59
CA VAL A 414 -19.86 9.07 17.81
C VAL A 414 -20.20 7.78 17.08
N ASP A 415 -20.44 6.73 17.87
CA ASP A 415 -20.90 5.44 17.39
C ASP A 415 -22.18 5.58 16.54
N PHE A 416 -22.22 4.90 15.40
CA PHE A 416 -23.39 4.82 14.53
C PHE A 416 -24.67 4.46 15.28
N ARG A 417 -24.59 3.64 16.34
CA ARG A 417 -25.75 3.29 17.16
C ARG A 417 -26.41 4.53 17.76
N VAL A 418 -25.62 5.49 18.25
CA VAL A 418 -26.13 6.75 18.79
C VAL A 418 -26.82 7.57 17.70
N PHE A 419 -26.24 7.62 16.50
CA PHE A 419 -26.85 8.27 15.33
C PHE A 419 -28.20 7.61 14.95
N ALA A 420 -28.24 6.29 14.86
CA ALA A 420 -29.44 5.54 14.52
C ALA A 420 -30.56 5.72 15.55
N GLU A 421 -30.23 5.68 16.85
CA GLU A 421 -31.16 5.90 17.95
C GLU A 421 -31.78 7.29 17.91
N ARG A 422 -30.96 8.33 17.68
CA ARG A 422 -31.46 9.72 17.58
C ARG A 422 -32.39 9.91 16.40
N LEU A 423 -32.04 9.34 15.24
CA LEU A 423 -32.87 9.41 14.05
C LEU A 423 -34.19 8.64 14.23
N THR A 424 -34.14 7.47 14.87
CA THR A 424 -35.33 6.70 15.27
C THR A 424 -36.22 7.50 16.22
N LEU A 425 -35.65 8.12 17.26
CA LEU A 425 -36.41 8.92 18.20
C LEU A 425 -37.10 10.11 17.51
N LEU A 426 -36.38 10.82 16.63
CA LEU A 426 -36.97 11.91 15.84
C LEU A 426 -38.14 11.38 14.98
N ALA A 427 -37.96 10.25 14.29
CA ALA A 427 -38.99 9.65 13.46
C ALA A 427 -40.25 9.29 14.28
N GLU A 428 -40.08 8.68 15.45
CA GLU A 428 -41.18 8.34 16.35
C GLU A 428 -41.98 9.58 16.78
N LYS A 429 -41.28 10.65 17.17
CA LYS A 429 -41.93 11.89 17.62
C LYS A 429 -42.68 12.58 16.49
N VAL A 430 -42.09 12.66 15.30
CA VAL A 430 -42.74 13.25 14.13
C VAL A 430 -43.95 12.43 13.70
N VAL A 431 -43.83 11.09 13.63
CA VAL A 431 -44.94 10.20 13.25
C VAL A 431 -46.08 10.29 14.26
N THR A 432 -45.77 10.20 15.55
CA THR A 432 -46.79 10.26 16.61
C THR A 432 -47.49 11.60 16.62
N LYS A 433 -46.73 12.70 16.51
CA LYS A 433 -47.32 14.04 16.48
C LYS A 433 -48.15 14.30 15.21
N SER A 434 -47.70 13.81 14.06
CA SER A 434 -48.49 13.88 12.82
C SER A 434 -49.80 13.11 12.95
N ALA A 435 -49.77 11.92 13.56
CA ALA A 435 -50.98 11.11 13.78
C ALA A 435 -51.97 11.80 14.72
N GLU A 436 -51.48 12.38 15.83
CA GLU A 436 -52.31 13.16 16.76
C GLU A 436 -53.02 14.32 16.06
N LEU A 437 -52.29 15.13 15.30
CA LEU A 437 -52.85 16.30 14.60
C LEU A 437 -53.88 15.90 13.54
N VAL A 438 -53.62 14.82 12.78
CA VAL A 438 -54.58 14.31 11.79
C VAL A 438 -55.81 13.69 12.48
N TYR A 439 -55.62 13.00 13.61
CA TYR A 439 -56.72 12.43 14.38
C TYR A 439 -57.64 13.53 14.93
N GLU A 440 -57.07 14.60 15.51
CA GLU A 440 -57.81 15.78 15.99
C GLU A 440 -58.61 16.46 14.87
N ASP A 441 -58.02 16.65 13.68
CA ASP A 441 -58.72 17.18 12.50
C ASP A 441 -59.91 16.29 12.11
N LEU A 442 -59.69 14.97 12.01
CA LEU A 442 -60.74 14.02 11.65
C LEU A 442 -61.86 13.97 12.70
N CYS A 443 -61.52 14.00 13.99
CA CYS A 443 -62.51 14.04 15.08
C CYS A 443 -63.34 15.32 15.04
N SER A 444 -62.74 16.48 14.72
CA SER A 444 -63.48 17.73 14.56
C SER A 444 -64.54 17.68 13.44
N ARG A 445 -64.32 16.82 12.44
CA ARG A 445 -65.17 16.69 11.25
C ARG A 445 -66.20 15.56 11.36
N PHE A 446 -65.81 14.41 11.88
CA PHE A 446 -66.60 13.18 11.88
C PHE A 446 -66.99 12.68 13.29
N GLY A 447 -66.50 13.32 14.35
CA GLY A 447 -66.62 12.88 15.74
C GLY A 447 -65.62 11.80 16.13
N HIS A 448 -65.66 11.37 17.39
CA HIS A 448 -64.79 10.33 17.93
C HIS A 448 -65.25 8.94 17.45
N PRO A 449 -64.33 8.07 17.01
CA PRO A 449 -64.66 6.68 16.68
C PRO A 449 -65.06 5.91 17.95
N THR A 450 -66.22 5.28 17.92
CA THR A 450 -66.72 4.44 19.03
C THR A 450 -66.93 3.00 18.58
N THR A 451 -66.82 2.04 19.50
CA THR A 451 -67.20 0.65 19.29
C THR A 451 -68.72 0.52 19.13
N ILE A 452 -69.20 -0.66 18.74
CA ILE A 452 -70.65 -0.96 18.71
C ILE A 452 -71.31 -0.71 20.09
N GLY A 453 -70.55 -0.90 21.18
CA GLY A 453 -71.00 -0.65 22.55
C GLY A 453 -70.89 0.81 23.02
N GLY A 454 -70.52 1.75 22.15
CA GLY A 454 -70.42 3.19 22.47
C GLY A 454 -69.18 3.58 23.28
N LEU A 455 -68.21 2.68 23.46
CA LEU A 455 -66.91 3.00 24.05
C LEU A 455 -65.99 3.61 23.00
N GLU A 456 -65.06 4.48 23.38
CA GLU A 456 -64.11 5.06 22.43
C GLU A 456 -63.17 3.98 21.86
N THR A 457 -62.96 3.99 20.55
CA THR A 457 -62.07 3.05 19.85
C THR A 457 -60.64 3.58 19.87
N ALA A 458 -59.76 2.84 20.53
CA ALA A 458 -58.34 3.14 20.59
C ALA A 458 -57.61 2.69 19.30
N TYR A 459 -56.49 3.34 18.99
CA TYR A 459 -55.58 2.93 17.91
C TYR A 459 -54.13 2.89 18.40
N ALA A 460 -53.31 2.03 17.82
CA ALA A 460 -51.88 1.91 18.09
C ALA A 460 -51.10 1.98 16.77
N ILE A 461 -49.96 2.67 16.83
CA ILE A 461 -48.99 2.75 15.74
C ILE A 461 -47.83 1.83 16.07
N MET A 462 -47.59 0.86 15.20
CA MET A 462 -46.51 -0.10 15.35
C MET A 462 -45.40 0.24 14.35
N GLY A 463 -44.17 0.40 14.85
CA GLY A 463 -42.99 0.56 14.03
C GLY A 463 -42.39 -0.81 13.70
N LEU A 464 -42.08 -1.05 12.43
CA LEU A 464 -41.47 -2.29 11.93
C LEU A 464 -40.06 -2.03 11.37
N GLY A 465 -39.41 -3.11 10.91
CA GLY A 465 -38.13 -3.09 10.20
C GLY A 465 -37.07 -2.21 10.88
N LYS A 466 -36.54 -1.19 10.20
CA LYS A 466 -35.45 -0.37 10.75
C LYS A 466 -35.91 0.56 11.87
N LEU A 467 -37.13 1.09 11.81
CA LEU A 467 -37.69 1.93 12.86
C LEU A 467 -37.91 1.12 14.14
N GLY A 468 -38.55 -0.04 14.01
CA GLY A 468 -38.79 -0.95 15.11
C GLY A 468 -37.49 -1.43 15.77
N GLY A 469 -36.46 -1.74 14.96
CA GLY A 469 -35.14 -2.15 15.44
C GLY A 469 -34.22 -1.02 15.93
N ALA A 470 -34.65 0.24 15.92
CA ALA A 470 -33.83 1.41 16.25
C ALA A 470 -32.52 1.50 15.41
N ALA A 471 -32.64 1.19 14.12
CA ALA A 471 -31.54 1.05 13.17
C ALA A 471 -31.76 1.90 11.91
N LEU A 472 -32.40 3.07 12.06
CA LEU A 472 -32.52 4.04 10.98
C LEU A 472 -31.13 4.59 10.61
N GLY A 473 -30.98 4.98 9.35
CA GLY A 473 -29.83 5.73 8.86
C GLY A 473 -30.23 6.67 7.74
N TYR A 474 -29.26 7.38 7.14
CA TYR A 474 -29.45 8.52 6.24
C TYR A 474 -30.53 8.38 5.15
N ALA A 475 -30.70 7.18 4.59
CA ALA A 475 -31.71 6.90 3.56
C ALA A 475 -32.69 5.80 4.00
N SER A 476 -33.41 6.04 5.09
CA SER A 476 -34.39 5.09 5.61
C SER A 476 -35.84 5.53 5.53
N ASP A 477 -36.64 4.64 4.94
CA ASP A 477 -38.09 4.62 5.06
C ASP A 477 -38.53 4.34 6.51
N ILE A 478 -39.77 4.75 6.81
CA ILE A 478 -40.45 4.56 8.09
C ILE A 478 -41.53 3.50 7.88
N GLU A 479 -41.22 2.26 8.28
CA GLU A 479 -42.12 1.13 8.14
C GLU A 479 -43.14 1.12 9.29
N LEU A 480 -44.43 1.29 8.98
CA LEU A 480 -45.51 1.42 9.96
C LEU A 480 -46.65 0.41 9.71
N LEU A 481 -47.31 0.03 10.81
CA LEU A 481 -48.57 -0.71 10.84
C LEU A 481 -49.52 -0.04 11.83
N PHE A 482 -50.77 0.17 11.42
CA PHE A 482 -51.81 0.76 12.27
C PHE A 482 -52.84 -0.29 12.68
N VAL A 483 -53.11 -0.40 13.98
CA VAL A 483 -54.08 -1.34 14.54
C VAL A 483 -55.08 -0.59 15.41
N TYR A 484 -56.39 -0.76 15.20
CA TYR A 484 -57.44 -0.19 16.05
C TYR A 484 -58.21 -1.26 16.83
N SER A 485 -58.74 -0.91 17.99
CA SER A 485 -59.22 -1.88 18.99
C SER A 485 -60.46 -2.65 18.57
N ASP A 486 -61.41 -2.00 17.89
CA ASP A 486 -62.70 -2.61 17.53
C ASP A 486 -63.41 -1.90 16.37
N ASN A 487 -64.30 -2.62 15.71
CA ASN A 487 -65.19 -2.09 14.67
C ASN A 487 -66.29 -1.23 15.31
N GLY A 488 -66.87 -0.34 14.52
CA GLY A 488 -67.89 0.61 14.98
C GLY A 488 -68.00 1.82 14.07
N ARG A 489 -68.48 2.94 14.61
CA ARG A 489 -68.74 4.17 13.86
C ARG A 489 -68.35 5.40 14.66
N THR A 490 -68.13 6.51 13.98
CA THR A 490 -67.90 7.81 14.62
C THR A 490 -69.20 8.42 15.15
N ASN A 491 -69.11 9.16 16.26
CA ASN A 491 -70.25 9.75 16.97
C ASN A 491 -70.56 11.22 16.58
N GLY A 492 -69.97 11.73 15.50
CA GLY A 492 -70.17 13.10 15.06
C GLY A 492 -71.32 13.29 14.08
N PRO A 493 -71.51 14.52 13.57
CA PRO A 493 -72.66 14.87 12.73
C PRO A 493 -72.67 14.14 11.37
N THR A 494 -71.49 13.73 10.87
CA THR A 494 -71.35 12.84 9.71
C THR A 494 -70.68 11.55 10.17
N SER A 495 -71.50 10.55 10.53
CA SER A 495 -71.03 9.27 11.07
C SER A 495 -70.47 8.35 9.99
N ILE A 496 -69.17 8.03 10.07
CA ILE A 496 -68.48 7.09 9.17
C ILE A 496 -68.05 5.84 9.92
N GLU A 497 -67.72 4.76 9.19
CA GLU A 497 -67.21 3.53 9.81
C GLU A 497 -65.80 3.71 10.36
N ASN A 498 -65.47 3.01 11.44
CA ASN A 498 -64.11 3.06 12.02
C ASN A 498 -63.04 2.67 10.99
N ALA A 499 -63.30 1.67 10.14
CA ALA A 499 -62.39 1.28 9.06
C ALA A 499 -62.10 2.44 8.10
N GLU A 500 -63.13 3.20 7.73
CA GLU A 500 -62.98 4.40 6.88
C GLU A 500 -62.26 5.53 7.62
N PHE A 501 -62.60 5.77 8.89
CA PHE A 501 -61.95 6.80 9.72
C PHE A 501 -60.45 6.55 9.85
N PHE A 502 -60.03 5.33 10.19
CA PHE A 502 -58.62 5.00 10.35
C PHE A 502 -57.88 4.88 9.01
N ASP A 503 -58.55 4.50 7.90
CA ASP A 503 -57.93 4.60 6.56
C ASP A 503 -57.62 6.07 6.21
N ARG A 504 -58.56 6.99 6.50
CA ARG A 504 -58.34 8.44 6.35
C ARG A 504 -57.25 8.97 7.26
N LEU A 505 -57.15 8.49 8.50
CA LEU A 505 -56.06 8.84 9.42
C LEU A 505 -54.69 8.50 8.81
N VAL A 506 -54.54 7.27 8.31
CA VAL A 506 -53.26 6.83 7.71
C VAL A 506 -52.95 7.60 6.44
N ARG A 507 -53.94 7.83 5.55
CA ARG A 507 -53.75 8.68 4.36
C ARG A 507 -53.36 10.11 4.72
N GLY A 508 -54.02 10.68 5.72
CA GLY A 508 -53.73 12.01 6.24
C GLY A 508 -52.29 12.08 6.74
N LEU A 509 -51.84 11.11 7.53
CA LEU A 509 -50.46 11.02 8.02
C LEU A 509 -49.43 10.89 6.89
N ILE A 510 -49.67 10.01 5.91
CA ILE A 510 -48.79 9.86 4.73
C ILE A 510 -48.69 11.19 3.97
N GLY A 511 -49.81 11.91 3.83
CA GLY A 511 -49.83 13.24 3.21
C GLY A 511 -49.25 14.35 4.07
N PHE A 512 -49.18 14.17 5.39
CA PHE A 512 -48.67 15.15 6.36
C PHE A 512 -47.15 15.18 6.37
N ILE A 513 -46.50 14.01 6.38
CA ILE A 513 -45.05 13.87 6.41
C ILE A 513 -44.50 13.99 4.99
N ARG A 514 -43.76 15.06 4.70
CA ARG A 514 -43.13 15.29 3.41
C ARG A 514 -41.72 14.69 3.41
N ALA A 515 -41.49 13.75 2.51
CA ALA A 515 -40.15 13.29 2.17
C ALA A 515 -39.56 14.24 1.12
N LYS A 516 -38.44 14.90 1.44
CA LYS A 516 -37.73 15.75 0.47
C LYS A 516 -37.15 14.95 -0.69
N ARG A 517 -36.85 13.67 -0.46
CA ARG A 517 -36.18 12.77 -1.40
C ARG A 517 -36.68 11.35 -1.27
N GLU A 518 -36.46 10.56 -2.30
CA GLU A 518 -36.78 9.15 -2.30
C GLU A 518 -35.97 8.41 -1.20
N GLY A 519 -36.67 7.67 -0.34
CA GLY A 519 -36.03 6.81 0.65
C GLY A 519 -35.68 7.47 2.00
N ILE A 520 -35.87 8.78 2.18
CA ILE A 520 -35.62 9.46 3.47
C ILE A 520 -36.96 9.82 4.11
N PHE A 521 -37.27 9.25 5.27
CA PHE A 521 -38.50 9.56 6.03
C PHE A 521 -39.80 9.27 5.24
N HIS A 522 -39.72 8.47 4.18
CA HIS A 522 -40.91 8.05 3.44
C HIS A 522 -41.69 7.03 4.26
N VAL A 523 -42.99 7.26 4.44
CA VAL A 523 -43.84 6.37 5.23
C VAL A 523 -44.22 5.16 4.38
N ASP A 524 -43.78 3.99 4.81
CA ASP A 524 -44.06 2.71 4.15
C ASP A 524 -45.02 1.87 5.01
N VAL A 525 -46.20 1.58 4.45
CA VAL A 525 -47.25 0.77 5.10
C VAL A 525 -47.48 -0.56 4.38
N ARG A 526 -46.53 -1.02 3.55
CA ARG A 526 -46.68 -2.25 2.75
C ARG A 526 -46.67 -3.55 3.56
N LEU A 527 -46.15 -3.53 4.78
CA LEU A 527 -46.09 -4.70 5.67
C LEU A 527 -47.39 -4.96 6.45
N ARG A 528 -48.49 -4.27 6.12
CA ARG A 528 -49.81 -4.48 6.71
C ARG A 528 -50.49 -5.76 6.19
N PRO A 529 -51.49 -6.31 6.91
CA PRO A 529 -52.29 -7.43 6.41
C PRO A 529 -52.76 -7.24 4.97
N PHE A 530 -52.55 -8.24 4.13
CA PHE A 530 -52.84 -8.24 2.68
C PHE A 530 -52.03 -7.24 1.84
N GLY A 531 -50.99 -6.62 2.41
CA GLY A 531 -50.10 -5.69 1.74
C GLY A 531 -50.84 -4.55 1.04
N ASN A 532 -50.49 -4.27 -0.21
CA ASN A 532 -51.11 -3.20 -1.00
C ASN A 532 -52.61 -3.39 -1.27
N ALA A 533 -53.11 -4.63 -1.21
CA ALA A 533 -54.52 -4.94 -1.43
C ALA A 533 -55.37 -4.79 -0.15
N GLY A 534 -54.73 -4.66 1.02
CA GLY A 534 -55.40 -4.51 2.32
C GLY A 534 -55.69 -3.06 2.72
N PRO A 535 -56.58 -2.86 3.71
CA PRO A 535 -56.88 -1.55 4.27
C PRO A 535 -55.63 -0.93 4.91
N LEU A 536 -55.50 0.40 4.93
CA LEU A 536 -54.31 1.07 5.47
C LEU A 536 -54.17 0.92 6.99
N ALA A 537 -55.29 0.71 7.70
CA ALA A 537 -55.35 0.37 9.11
C ALA A 537 -56.18 -0.90 9.30
N SER A 538 -55.75 -1.78 10.21
CA SER A 538 -56.42 -3.06 10.49
C SER A 538 -57.11 -3.04 11.85
N SER A 539 -58.29 -3.67 11.95
CA SER A 539 -58.86 -3.96 13.27
C SER A 539 -58.00 -5.00 13.99
N LEU A 540 -58.05 -5.02 15.32
CA LEU A 540 -57.36 -6.03 16.12
C LEU A 540 -57.80 -7.46 15.74
N GLU A 541 -59.07 -7.65 15.40
CA GLU A 541 -59.61 -8.92 14.90
C GLU A 541 -58.95 -9.36 13.59
N THR A 542 -58.88 -8.46 12.59
CA THR A 542 -58.22 -8.73 11.30
C THR A 542 -56.74 -9.00 11.46
N PHE A 543 -56.07 -8.26 12.35
CA PHE A 543 -54.66 -8.51 12.67
C PHE A 543 -54.46 -9.93 13.21
N CYS A 544 -55.29 -10.34 14.19
CA CYS A 544 -55.21 -11.66 14.79
C CYS A 544 -55.55 -12.80 13.81
N SER A 545 -56.57 -12.64 12.96
CA SER A 545 -56.95 -13.67 12.00
C SER A 545 -55.93 -13.83 10.87
N TYR A 546 -55.25 -12.76 10.47
CA TYR A 546 -54.25 -12.79 9.41
C TYR A 546 -52.92 -13.41 9.85
N TYR A 547 -52.37 -12.96 11.00
CA TYR A 547 -51.07 -13.42 11.51
C TYR A 547 -51.15 -14.64 12.42
N GLY A 548 -52.34 -14.94 12.95
CA GLY A 548 -52.59 -16.07 13.83
C GLY A 548 -52.33 -17.44 13.19
N GLN A 549 -52.48 -18.49 14.00
CA GLN A 549 -52.28 -19.87 13.56
C GLN A 549 -53.30 -20.24 12.47
N GLY A 550 -52.82 -20.71 11.31
CA GLY A 550 -53.66 -21.00 10.15
C GLY A 550 -54.07 -19.76 9.33
N GLY A 551 -53.60 -18.56 9.70
CA GLY A 551 -53.83 -17.33 8.95
C GLY A 551 -53.02 -17.22 7.64
N GLN A 552 -53.40 -16.28 6.79
CA GLN A 552 -52.89 -16.15 5.41
C GLN A 552 -51.48 -15.53 5.31
N ALA A 553 -50.90 -15.04 6.41
CA ALA A 553 -49.57 -14.43 6.38
C ALA A 553 -48.50 -15.42 5.90
N HIS A 554 -47.57 -14.95 5.09
CA HIS A 554 -46.39 -15.70 4.69
C HIS A 554 -45.30 -15.68 5.78
N SER A 555 -44.35 -16.60 5.69
CA SER A 555 -43.25 -16.73 6.66
C SER A 555 -42.42 -15.45 6.81
N TYR A 556 -42.18 -14.72 5.72
CA TYR A 556 -41.41 -13.47 5.76
C TYR A 556 -42.17 -12.31 6.42
N GLU A 557 -43.51 -12.29 6.33
CA GLU A 557 -44.35 -11.29 6.99
C GLU A 557 -44.34 -11.52 8.50
N ARG A 558 -44.42 -12.78 8.93
CA ARG A 558 -44.26 -13.16 10.35
C ARG A 558 -42.84 -12.87 10.86
N LEU A 559 -41.82 -13.07 10.03
CA LEU A 559 -40.45 -12.70 10.38
C LEU A 559 -40.30 -11.18 10.57
N ALA A 560 -40.94 -10.37 9.73
CA ALA A 560 -40.94 -8.91 9.87
C ALA A 560 -41.55 -8.44 11.21
N LEU A 561 -42.50 -9.21 11.76
CA LEU A 561 -43.08 -8.92 13.08
C LEU A 561 -42.07 -9.03 14.22
N VAL A 562 -40.95 -9.76 14.08
CA VAL A 562 -39.90 -9.82 15.13
C VAL A 562 -39.38 -8.42 15.49
N ARG A 563 -39.37 -7.50 14.52
CA ARG A 563 -38.98 -6.10 14.72
C ARG A 563 -40.12 -5.16 15.06
N MET A 564 -41.37 -5.62 15.02
CA MET A 564 -42.52 -4.78 15.32
C MET A 564 -42.50 -4.34 16.79
N ARG A 565 -42.77 -3.07 17.10
CA ARG A 565 -43.06 -2.59 18.45
C ARG A 565 -43.97 -1.36 18.44
N ALA A 566 -44.65 -1.09 19.53
CA ALA A 566 -45.48 0.09 19.67
C ALA A 566 -44.60 1.36 19.73
N ILE A 567 -44.97 2.38 18.96
CA ILE A 567 -44.26 3.67 18.93
C ILE A 567 -45.17 4.88 19.24
N GLY A 568 -46.49 4.74 19.08
CA GLY A 568 -47.45 5.82 19.30
C GLY A 568 -48.90 5.32 19.36
N GLY A 569 -49.84 6.22 19.65
CA GLY A 569 -51.25 5.89 19.92
C GLY A 569 -51.49 5.43 21.36
N ASP A 570 -52.54 4.64 21.57
CA ASP A 570 -52.92 4.10 22.88
C ASP A 570 -51.91 3.06 23.41
N GLN A 571 -51.36 3.34 24.59
CA GLN A 571 -50.32 2.50 25.19
C GLN A 571 -50.85 1.13 25.61
N GLY A 572 -52.11 1.03 26.03
CA GLY A 572 -52.74 -0.22 26.45
C GLY A 572 -52.90 -1.19 25.28
N LEU A 573 -53.47 -0.69 24.18
CA LEU A 573 -53.63 -1.43 22.93
C LEU A 573 -52.27 -1.81 22.33
N GLY A 574 -51.30 -0.89 22.30
CA GLY A 574 -49.95 -1.18 21.82
C GLY A 574 -49.31 -2.38 22.52
N LYS A 575 -49.29 -2.38 23.87
CA LYS A 575 -48.79 -3.51 24.68
C LYS A 575 -49.56 -4.81 24.42
N ARG A 576 -50.87 -4.73 24.20
CA ARG A 576 -51.70 -5.89 23.86
C ARG A 576 -51.32 -6.47 22.50
N VAL A 577 -51.10 -5.63 21.48
CA VAL A 577 -50.67 -6.07 20.15
C VAL A 577 -49.27 -6.70 20.20
N GLU A 578 -48.33 -6.14 20.97
CA GLU A 578 -46.99 -6.73 21.16
C GLU A 578 -47.05 -8.11 21.83
N ARG A 579 -47.92 -8.29 22.83
CA ARG A 579 -48.12 -9.60 23.46
C ARG A 579 -48.69 -10.61 22.46
N LEU A 580 -49.68 -10.22 21.68
CA LEU A 580 -50.30 -11.09 20.66
C LEU A 580 -49.28 -11.46 19.57
N ARG A 581 -48.47 -10.50 19.13
CA ARG A 581 -47.30 -10.76 18.27
C ARG A 581 -46.40 -11.83 18.86
N ASP A 582 -46.03 -11.71 20.14
CA ASP A 582 -45.13 -12.68 20.77
C ASP A 582 -45.71 -14.09 20.79
N GLU A 583 -47.02 -14.21 21.05
CA GLU A 583 -47.73 -15.49 20.99
C GLU A 583 -47.73 -16.05 19.55
N MET A 584 -48.02 -15.23 18.54
CA MET A 584 -48.08 -15.65 17.13
C MET A 584 -46.72 -15.99 16.51
N VAL A 585 -45.67 -15.27 16.90
CA VAL A 585 -44.32 -15.41 16.32
C VAL A 585 -43.53 -16.48 17.07
N TYR A 586 -43.45 -16.40 18.40
CA TYR A 586 -42.55 -17.24 19.18
C TYR A 586 -43.19 -18.53 19.67
N ALA A 587 -44.45 -18.50 20.14
CA ALA A 587 -45.08 -19.70 20.68
C ALA A 587 -45.49 -20.69 19.58
N ALA A 588 -45.95 -20.20 18.43
CA ALA A 588 -46.39 -21.02 17.31
C ALA A 588 -45.26 -21.50 16.37
N ARG A 589 -44.02 -21.01 16.53
CA ARG A 589 -42.87 -21.28 15.62
C ARG A 589 -43.26 -21.15 14.13
N SER A 590 -43.92 -20.05 13.80
CA SER A 590 -44.77 -19.91 12.62
C SER A 590 -44.04 -19.60 11.30
N VAL A 591 -42.75 -19.93 11.19
CA VAL A 591 -41.88 -19.59 10.05
C VAL A 591 -41.33 -20.86 9.39
N ASP A 592 -41.46 -20.93 8.07
CA ASP A 592 -40.94 -21.99 7.21
C ASP A 592 -39.60 -21.59 6.56
N LEU A 593 -38.54 -22.35 6.84
CA LEU A 593 -37.19 -22.10 6.31
C LEU A 593 -37.11 -22.24 4.78
N VAL A 594 -37.91 -23.12 4.18
CA VAL A 594 -37.90 -23.33 2.73
C VAL A 594 -38.42 -22.08 2.03
N GLN A 595 -39.54 -21.53 2.52
CA GLN A 595 -40.10 -20.27 2.00
C GLN A 595 -39.14 -19.10 2.17
N LEU A 596 -38.44 -19.01 3.32
CA LEU A 596 -37.45 -17.94 3.55
C LEU A 596 -36.23 -18.07 2.64
N LYS A 597 -35.76 -19.30 2.40
CA LYS A 597 -34.68 -19.59 1.45
C LYS A 597 -35.05 -19.19 0.02
N GLU A 598 -36.24 -19.56 -0.44
CA GLU A 598 -36.74 -19.16 -1.77
C GLU A 598 -36.83 -17.63 -1.92
N LEU A 599 -37.34 -16.95 -0.90
CA LEU A 599 -37.35 -15.48 -0.87
C LEU A 599 -35.93 -14.91 -0.91
N ARG A 600 -35.01 -15.50 -0.16
CA ARG A 600 -33.62 -15.03 -0.09
C ARG A 600 -32.90 -15.18 -1.44
N GLU A 601 -33.14 -16.28 -2.15
CA GLU A 601 -32.65 -16.53 -3.52
C GLU A 601 -33.21 -15.48 -4.50
N LYS A 602 -34.51 -15.21 -4.42
CA LYS A 602 -35.15 -14.16 -5.24
C LYS A 602 -34.54 -12.78 -4.98
N GLN A 603 -34.34 -12.42 -3.71
CA GLN A 603 -33.72 -11.15 -3.33
C GLN A 603 -32.28 -11.04 -3.83
N PHE A 604 -31.52 -12.14 -3.81
CA PHE A 604 -30.17 -12.17 -4.39
C PHE A 604 -30.22 -11.88 -5.89
N LEU A 605 -30.98 -12.66 -6.66
CA LEU A 605 -31.09 -12.50 -8.12
C LEU A 605 -31.57 -11.10 -8.55
N GLU A 606 -32.50 -10.50 -7.81
CA GLU A 606 -33.03 -9.17 -8.10
C GLU A 606 -32.05 -8.04 -7.75
N ASN A 607 -31.32 -8.16 -6.63
CA ASN A 607 -30.54 -7.06 -6.05
C ASN A 607 -29.01 -7.19 -6.23
N THR A 608 -28.50 -8.28 -6.82
CA THR A 608 -27.07 -8.48 -7.10
C THR A 608 -26.75 -8.69 -8.58
N ARG A 609 -27.52 -8.06 -9.47
CA ARG A 609 -27.34 -8.18 -10.93
C ARG A 609 -25.94 -7.73 -11.37
N GLY A 610 -25.30 -8.52 -12.24
CA GLY A 610 -24.00 -8.18 -12.86
C GLY A 610 -22.76 -8.62 -12.06
N GLY A 611 -22.89 -9.51 -11.06
CA GLY A 611 -21.74 -10.08 -10.33
C GLY A 611 -21.05 -9.11 -9.36
N ARG A 612 -21.59 -7.90 -9.18
CA ARG A 612 -21.08 -6.89 -8.25
C ARG A 612 -21.46 -7.25 -6.81
N LEU A 613 -20.53 -7.05 -5.89
CA LEU A 613 -20.76 -7.25 -4.46
C LEU A 613 -21.73 -6.18 -3.92
N ASN A 614 -22.69 -6.61 -3.11
CA ASN A 614 -23.70 -5.78 -2.47
C ASN A 614 -23.64 -5.99 -0.96
N ALA A 615 -23.43 -4.93 -0.19
CA ALA A 615 -23.22 -5.03 1.26
C ALA A 615 -24.46 -5.57 2.02
N LYS A 616 -25.64 -5.53 1.40
CA LYS A 616 -26.90 -5.98 2.02
C LYS A 616 -27.34 -7.37 1.54
N PHE A 617 -27.30 -7.62 0.23
CA PHE A 617 -27.95 -8.78 -0.38
C PHE A 617 -27.00 -9.83 -0.96
N SER A 618 -25.69 -9.57 -1.04
CA SER A 618 -24.73 -10.64 -1.36
C SER A 618 -24.62 -11.65 -0.22
N PRO A 619 -24.19 -12.89 -0.48
CA PRO A 619 -23.97 -13.90 0.57
C PRO A 619 -23.02 -13.41 1.67
N GLY A 620 -23.45 -13.48 2.92
CA GLY A 620 -22.73 -12.91 4.07
C GLY A 620 -23.00 -11.41 4.29
N GLY A 621 -23.85 -10.80 3.49
CA GLY A 621 -24.27 -9.41 3.66
C GLY A 621 -25.22 -9.22 4.83
N LEU A 622 -25.66 -7.98 5.03
CA LEU A 622 -26.45 -7.60 6.20
C LEU A 622 -27.74 -8.42 6.36
N VAL A 623 -28.44 -8.75 5.25
CA VAL A 623 -29.70 -9.50 5.32
C VAL A 623 -29.52 -10.91 5.89
N ASP A 624 -28.41 -11.58 5.57
CA ASP A 624 -28.13 -12.93 6.07
C ASP A 624 -27.95 -12.94 7.60
N LEU A 625 -27.26 -11.93 8.12
CA LEU A 625 -27.13 -11.73 9.57
C LEU A 625 -28.49 -11.41 10.20
N GLU A 626 -29.24 -10.45 9.65
CA GLU A 626 -30.53 -10.04 10.21
C GLU A 626 -31.57 -11.16 10.20
N TYR A 627 -31.68 -11.92 9.11
CA TYR A 627 -32.59 -13.06 9.01
C TYR A 627 -32.14 -14.18 9.93
N GLY A 628 -30.86 -14.51 9.97
CA GLY A 628 -30.36 -15.57 10.85
C GLY A 628 -30.67 -15.29 12.32
N VAL A 629 -30.43 -14.07 12.79
CA VAL A 629 -30.79 -13.69 14.18
C VAL A 629 -32.30 -13.76 14.40
N GLN A 630 -33.12 -13.23 13.49
CA GLN A 630 -34.58 -13.26 13.63
C GLN A 630 -35.14 -14.69 13.62
N ILE A 631 -34.62 -15.58 12.78
CA ILE A 631 -35.01 -17.00 12.75
C ILE A 631 -34.68 -17.67 14.08
N LEU A 632 -33.48 -17.43 14.65
CA LEU A 632 -33.14 -17.94 15.98
C LEU A 632 -34.05 -17.37 17.07
N GLN A 633 -34.45 -16.10 16.98
CA GLN A 633 -35.45 -15.52 17.87
C GLN A 633 -36.79 -16.25 17.76
N VAL A 634 -37.26 -16.58 16.55
CA VAL A 634 -38.50 -17.34 16.34
C VAL A 634 -38.40 -18.75 16.95
N PHE A 635 -37.31 -19.47 16.71
CA PHE A 635 -37.17 -20.86 17.14
C PHE A 635 -36.98 -21.03 18.66
N HIS A 636 -36.26 -20.08 19.28
CA HIS A 636 -35.90 -20.14 20.69
C HIS A 636 -36.68 -19.16 21.57
N GLY A 637 -37.46 -18.26 20.97
CA GLY A 637 -38.19 -17.23 21.70
C GLY A 637 -39.22 -17.82 22.64
N ASN A 638 -39.82 -18.97 22.32
CA ASN A 638 -40.75 -19.65 23.22
C ASN A 638 -40.10 -20.01 24.56
N THR A 639 -38.87 -20.51 24.53
CA THR A 639 -38.14 -20.98 25.72
C THR A 639 -37.33 -19.89 26.39
N SER A 640 -36.95 -18.83 25.67
CA SER A 640 -36.20 -17.69 26.21
C SER A 640 -36.90 -16.37 25.88
N SER A 641 -37.50 -15.72 26.88
CA SER A 641 -38.11 -14.40 26.68
C SER A 641 -37.08 -13.29 26.45
N LYS A 642 -35.83 -13.46 26.89
CA LYS A 642 -34.76 -12.46 26.76
C LYS A 642 -34.36 -12.16 25.32
N ILE A 643 -34.66 -13.06 24.38
CA ILE A 643 -34.40 -12.84 22.95
C ILE A 643 -35.59 -12.21 22.21
N ARG A 644 -36.74 -11.98 22.88
CA ARG A 644 -37.93 -11.36 22.28
C ARG A 644 -37.80 -9.83 22.25
N THR A 645 -36.82 -9.35 21.50
CA THR A 645 -36.52 -7.92 21.37
C THR A 645 -36.37 -7.54 19.90
N PRO A 646 -36.88 -6.37 19.47
CA PRO A 646 -36.69 -5.91 18.10
C PRO A 646 -35.25 -5.44 17.84
N ARG A 647 -34.44 -5.25 18.88
CA ARG A 647 -33.07 -4.71 18.80
C ARG A 647 -32.05 -5.83 18.66
N ILE A 648 -31.30 -5.83 17.55
CA ILE A 648 -30.43 -6.95 17.20
C ILE A 648 -29.31 -7.22 18.21
N HIS A 649 -28.70 -6.17 18.78
CA HIS A 649 -27.64 -6.34 19.79
C HIS A 649 -28.16 -6.94 21.08
N GLU A 650 -29.39 -6.60 21.48
CA GLU A 650 -30.05 -7.21 22.63
C GLU A 650 -30.42 -8.67 22.33
N ALA A 651 -30.89 -8.96 21.10
CA ALA A 651 -31.18 -10.31 20.66
C ALA A 651 -29.93 -11.21 20.68
N LEU A 652 -28.80 -10.73 20.13
CA LEU A 652 -27.52 -11.43 20.17
C LEU A 652 -27.07 -11.69 21.62
N ARG A 653 -27.14 -10.68 22.52
CA ARG A 653 -26.84 -10.88 23.95
C ARG A 653 -27.77 -11.91 24.59
N GLY A 654 -29.05 -11.90 24.24
CA GLY A 654 -30.03 -12.88 24.72
C GLY A 654 -29.72 -14.30 24.24
N LEU A 655 -29.24 -14.46 22.99
CA LEU A 655 -28.80 -15.75 22.44
C LEU A 655 -27.58 -16.29 23.19
N ASN A 656 -26.68 -15.42 23.67
CA ASN A 656 -25.60 -15.83 24.57
C ASN A 656 -26.13 -16.40 25.87
N HIS A 657 -27.05 -15.65 26.48
CA HIS A 657 -27.55 -15.93 27.81
C HIS A 657 -28.43 -17.18 27.84
N ALA A 658 -28.99 -17.54 26.68
CA ALA A 658 -29.69 -18.78 26.44
C ALA A 658 -28.76 -19.94 26.01
N GLU A 659 -27.44 -19.74 26.00
CA GLU A 659 -26.42 -20.72 25.62
C GLU A 659 -26.57 -21.29 24.19
N ILE A 660 -27.26 -20.56 23.31
CA ILE A 660 -27.45 -20.93 21.89
C ILE A 660 -26.19 -20.56 21.07
N MET A 661 -25.49 -19.50 21.49
CA MET A 661 -24.32 -18.96 20.80
C MET A 661 -23.23 -18.56 21.80
N SER A 662 -21.98 -18.80 21.45
CA SER A 662 -20.84 -18.45 22.30
C SER A 662 -20.60 -16.94 22.38
N HIS A 663 -19.91 -16.49 23.44
CA HIS A 663 -19.58 -15.08 23.62
C HIS A 663 -18.71 -14.53 22.47
N HIS A 664 -17.79 -15.34 21.97
CA HIS A 664 -16.89 -14.97 20.87
C HIS A 664 -17.65 -14.75 19.55
N GLU A 665 -18.58 -15.64 19.21
CA GLU A 665 -19.42 -15.48 18.01
C GLU A 665 -20.22 -14.18 18.05
N ILE A 666 -20.70 -13.79 19.24
CA ILE A 666 -21.46 -12.55 19.40
C ILE A 666 -20.60 -11.32 19.21
N LEU A 667 -19.35 -11.32 19.70
CA LEU A 667 -18.41 -10.23 19.43
C LEU A 667 -18.17 -10.09 17.92
N VAL A 668 -17.97 -11.20 17.23
CA VAL A 668 -17.76 -11.23 15.77
C VAL A 668 -18.99 -10.73 15.01
N LEU A 669 -20.19 -11.20 15.36
CA LEU A 669 -21.44 -10.81 14.69
C LEU A 669 -21.86 -9.37 15.00
N ASN A 670 -21.65 -8.87 16.23
CA ASN A 670 -21.84 -7.45 16.52
C ASN A 670 -20.91 -6.60 15.66
N GLY A 671 -19.62 -6.95 15.60
CA GLY A 671 -18.66 -6.25 14.73
C GLY A 671 -19.08 -6.27 13.27
N ALA A 672 -19.55 -7.41 12.76
CA ALA A 672 -20.04 -7.53 11.38
C ALA A 672 -21.30 -6.69 11.14
N TYR A 673 -22.25 -6.67 12.07
CA TYR A 673 -23.46 -5.85 11.96
C TYR A 673 -23.13 -4.36 11.92
N ASP A 674 -22.31 -3.88 12.87
CA ASP A 674 -21.90 -2.49 12.97
C ASP A 674 -21.12 -2.06 11.73
N PHE A 675 -20.16 -2.88 11.28
CA PHE A 675 -19.41 -2.64 10.07
C PHE A 675 -20.30 -2.54 8.82
N LEU A 676 -21.18 -3.53 8.58
CA LEU A 676 -22.04 -3.56 7.39
C LEU A 676 -23.04 -2.40 7.39
N ARG A 677 -23.55 -2.01 8.56
CA ARG A 677 -24.42 -0.84 8.72
C ARG A 677 -23.68 0.45 8.41
N ASN A 678 -22.48 0.62 8.95
CA ASN A 678 -21.62 1.77 8.67
C ASN A 678 -21.30 1.87 7.19
N LEU A 679 -20.94 0.75 6.55
CA LEU A 679 -20.63 0.67 5.13
C LEU A 679 -21.81 1.09 4.25
N ILE A 680 -23.01 0.56 4.54
CA ILE A 680 -24.24 0.93 3.82
C ILE A 680 -24.53 2.43 3.97
N ASN A 681 -24.37 2.99 5.16
CA ASN A 681 -24.60 4.41 5.40
C ASN A 681 -23.54 5.29 4.74
N ALA A 682 -22.28 4.86 4.73
CA ALA A 682 -21.20 5.56 4.06
C ALA A 682 -21.44 5.60 2.53
N MET A 683 -21.85 4.49 1.92
CA MET A 683 -22.22 4.45 0.49
C MET A 683 -23.40 5.35 0.17
N ARG A 684 -24.45 5.33 1.01
CA ARG A 684 -25.64 6.19 0.84
C ARG A 684 -25.28 7.67 0.91
N MET A 685 -24.39 8.03 1.81
CA MET A 685 -23.93 9.41 1.94
C MET A 685 -23.04 9.83 0.76
N LEU A 686 -22.21 8.92 0.26
CA LEU A 686 -21.34 9.16 -0.88
C LEU A 686 -22.13 9.37 -2.18
N ARG A 687 -23.13 8.51 -2.45
CA ARG A 687 -23.89 8.52 -3.71
C ARG A 687 -25.20 9.30 -3.67
N GLY A 688 -25.69 9.65 -2.48
CA GLY A 688 -26.99 10.30 -2.31
C GLY A 688 -28.20 9.44 -2.70
N SER A 689 -28.03 8.13 -2.87
CA SER A 689 -29.07 7.19 -3.31
C SER A 689 -29.36 6.13 -2.26
N ALA A 690 -30.65 5.87 -1.99
CA ALA A 690 -31.09 4.85 -1.05
C ALA A 690 -30.92 3.40 -1.58
N ARG A 691 -30.89 3.25 -2.92
CA ARG A 691 -31.05 1.97 -3.63
C ARG A 691 -29.73 1.35 -4.07
N ASP A 692 -28.72 2.16 -4.38
CA ASP A 692 -27.43 1.65 -4.85
C ASP A 692 -26.51 1.30 -3.66
N LEU A 693 -26.41 0.00 -3.37
CA LEU A 693 -25.58 -0.57 -2.30
C LEU A 693 -24.46 -1.48 -2.85
N PHE A 694 -24.11 -1.30 -4.12
CA PHE A 694 -23.04 -2.05 -4.74
C PHE A 694 -21.69 -1.48 -4.34
N LEU A 695 -20.78 -2.32 -3.83
CA LEU A 695 -19.42 -1.86 -3.59
C LEU A 695 -18.80 -1.41 -4.91
N PRO A 696 -18.10 -0.26 -4.92
CA PRO A 696 -17.23 0.10 -6.03
C PRO A 696 -16.15 -0.98 -6.22
N PRO A 697 -15.58 -1.13 -7.43
CA PRO A 697 -14.39 -1.96 -7.63
C PRO A 697 -13.25 -1.52 -6.67
N PRO A 698 -12.45 -2.44 -6.09
CA PRO A 698 -11.38 -2.09 -5.16
C PRO A 698 -10.35 -1.11 -5.71
N GLU A 699 -10.14 -1.12 -7.03
CA GLU A 699 -9.21 -0.25 -7.75
C GLU A 699 -9.80 1.13 -8.07
N ALA A 700 -11.10 1.32 -7.86
CA ALA A 700 -11.77 2.60 -8.14
C ALA A 700 -11.52 3.61 -7.02
N GLU A 701 -11.35 4.88 -7.39
CA GLU A 701 -11.19 5.99 -6.43
C GLU A 701 -12.36 6.08 -5.45
N GLU A 702 -13.58 5.81 -5.93
CA GLU A 702 -14.77 5.75 -5.10
C GLU A 702 -14.62 4.77 -3.92
N PHE A 703 -13.91 3.66 -4.10
CA PHE A 703 -13.63 2.69 -3.05
C PHE A 703 -12.67 3.24 -1.99
N ALA A 704 -11.62 3.95 -2.42
CA ALA A 704 -10.70 4.63 -1.51
C ALA A 704 -11.42 5.74 -0.72
N HIS A 705 -12.34 6.46 -1.35
CA HIS A 705 -13.17 7.49 -0.71
C HIS A 705 -14.08 6.87 0.35
N LEU A 706 -14.74 5.77 -0.01
CA LEU A 706 -15.56 4.98 0.89
C LEU A 706 -14.74 4.47 2.09
N ALA A 707 -13.52 4.00 1.86
CA ALA A 707 -12.62 3.54 2.92
C ALA A 707 -12.24 4.68 3.90
N ARG A 708 -11.82 5.84 3.40
CA ARG A 708 -11.53 6.99 4.27
C ARG A 708 -12.76 7.43 5.06
N ARG A 709 -13.94 7.39 4.43
CA ARG A 709 -15.21 7.69 5.11
C ARG A 709 -15.56 6.67 6.19
N MET A 710 -15.20 5.41 6.00
CA MET A 710 -15.32 4.36 7.01
C MET A 710 -14.32 4.54 8.18
N GLY A 711 -13.45 5.55 8.13
CA GLY A 711 -12.48 5.87 9.18
C GLY A 711 -11.09 5.27 8.94
N TYR A 712 -10.87 4.56 7.83
CA TYR A 712 -9.55 4.01 7.51
C TYR A 712 -8.57 5.12 7.13
N GLN A 713 -7.42 5.15 7.78
CA GLN A 713 -6.38 6.15 7.58
C GLN A 713 -5.11 5.52 7.02
N GLN A 714 -4.32 6.33 6.32
CA GLN A 714 -3.00 5.95 5.85
C GLN A 714 -1.99 6.12 6.99
N GLY A 715 -1.91 5.13 7.88
CA GLY A 715 -1.00 5.11 9.03
C GLY A 715 0.12 4.07 8.96
N GLY A 716 0.13 3.25 7.89
CA GLY A 716 1.06 2.15 7.68
C GLY A 716 1.15 1.79 6.18
N PRO A 717 1.74 0.64 5.82
CA PRO A 717 1.92 0.26 4.42
C PRO A 717 0.64 -0.20 3.71
N LEU A 718 -0.46 -0.48 4.44
CA LEU A 718 -1.77 -0.74 3.83
C LEU A 718 -2.50 0.56 3.53
N SER A 719 -2.96 0.70 2.30
CA SER A 719 -3.90 1.75 1.92
C SER A 719 -5.24 1.60 2.66
N PRO A 720 -5.99 2.69 2.85
CA PRO A 720 -7.36 2.62 3.38
C PRO A 720 -8.25 1.62 2.60
N ALA A 721 -8.11 1.58 1.27
CA ALA A 721 -8.85 0.65 0.41
C ALA A 721 -8.56 -0.82 0.77
N GLU A 722 -7.29 -1.20 0.91
CA GLU A 722 -6.93 -2.58 1.29
C GLU A 722 -7.49 -2.94 2.67
N GLN A 723 -7.45 -2.02 3.63
CA GLN A 723 -8.03 -2.23 4.97
C GLN A 723 -9.55 -2.47 4.90
N LEU A 724 -10.30 -1.63 4.16
CA LEU A 724 -11.73 -1.81 3.95
C LEU A 724 -12.05 -3.14 3.28
N ARG A 725 -11.31 -3.52 2.24
CA ARG A 725 -11.50 -4.79 1.54
C ARG A 725 -11.29 -5.97 2.49
N MET A 726 -10.20 -5.96 3.27
CA MET A 726 -9.90 -7.03 4.22
C MET A 726 -10.99 -7.20 5.28
N ASP A 727 -11.47 -6.09 5.86
CA ASP A 727 -12.52 -6.15 6.87
C ASP A 727 -13.87 -6.55 6.25
N PHE A 728 -14.19 -6.09 5.03
CA PHE A 728 -15.38 -6.52 4.31
C PHE A 728 -15.38 -8.04 4.04
N GLU A 729 -14.29 -8.58 3.50
CA GLU A 729 -14.16 -10.01 3.23
C GLU A 729 -14.24 -10.82 4.53
N THR A 730 -13.58 -10.37 5.59
CA THR A 730 -13.58 -11.05 6.91
C THR A 730 -14.97 -11.05 7.56
N HIS A 731 -15.66 -9.89 7.59
CA HIS A 731 -16.98 -9.79 8.21
C HIS A 731 -18.03 -10.59 7.45
N THR A 732 -18.03 -10.53 6.11
CA THR A 732 -18.99 -11.30 5.31
C THR A 732 -18.72 -12.81 5.40
N ALA A 733 -17.46 -13.25 5.46
CA ALA A 733 -17.10 -14.65 5.71
C ALA A 733 -17.57 -15.13 7.09
N ALA A 734 -17.47 -14.28 8.12
CA ALA A 734 -17.99 -14.60 9.44
C ALA A 734 -19.51 -14.76 9.45
N VAL A 735 -20.24 -13.91 8.71
CA VAL A 735 -21.71 -14.04 8.56
C VAL A 735 -22.08 -15.30 7.80
N ARG A 736 -21.37 -15.65 6.72
CA ARG A 736 -21.59 -16.92 6.00
C ARG A 736 -21.36 -18.12 6.91
N THR A 737 -20.26 -18.13 7.64
CA THR A 737 -19.93 -19.19 8.62
C THR A 737 -21.02 -19.32 9.68
N PHE A 738 -21.56 -18.20 10.17
CA PHE A 738 -22.69 -18.20 11.09
C PHE A 738 -23.94 -18.84 10.46
N VAL A 739 -24.34 -18.44 9.27
CA VAL A 739 -25.53 -19.00 8.61
C VAL A 739 -25.35 -20.49 8.32
N GLU A 740 -24.19 -20.89 7.80
CA GLU A 740 -23.83 -22.29 7.53
C GLU A 740 -23.93 -23.15 8.78
N ARG A 741 -23.38 -22.67 9.91
CA ARG A 741 -23.36 -23.40 11.18
C ARG A 741 -24.76 -23.71 11.70
N TYR A 742 -25.69 -22.76 11.63
CA TYR A 742 -27.02 -22.89 12.25
C TYR A 742 -28.11 -23.37 11.30
N PHE A 743 -27.95 -23.14 9.99
CA PHE A 743 -29.01 -23.41 9.00
C PHE A 743 -28.56 -24.27 7.82
N GLY A 744 -27.26 -24.54 7.68
CA GLY A 744 -26.70 -25.26 6.54
C GLY A 744 -26.32 -24.33 5.37
N ARG A 745 -25.33 -24.75 4.57
CA ARG A 745 -24.86 -23.96 3.42
C ARG A 745 -25.95 -23.70 2.40
N ASP A 746 -26.87 -24.64 2.21
CA ASP A 746 -27.89 -24.55 1.17
C ASP A 746 -28.87 -23.39 1.37
N VAL A 747 -28.94 -22.79 2.56
CA VAL A 747 -29.76 -21.59 2.84
C VAL A 747 -29.15 -20.31 2.27
N LEU A 748 -27.82 -20.25 2.10
CA LEU A 748 -27.16 -19.11 1.46
C LEU A 748 -27.33 -19.18 -0.07
N PRO A 749 -27.70 -18.07 -0.73
CA PRO A 749 -27.97 -18.07 -2.16
C PRO A 749 -26.69 -18.13 -3.01
N GLY A 750 -26.83 -18.52 -4.28
CA GLY A 750 -25.73 -18.59 -5.25
C GLY A 750 -24.70 -19.70 -5.01
N LYS A 751 -23.71 -19.79 -5.91
CA LYS A 751 -22.57 -20.73 -5.77
C LYS A 751 -21.82 -20.47 -4.48
N GLU A 752 -21.18 -21.50 -3.90
CA GLU A 752 -20.27 -21.38 -2.75
C GLU A 752 -19.21 -20.28 -3.03
N PRO A 753 -19.38 -19.06 -2.48
CA PRO A 753 -18.42 -18.01 -2.68
C PRO A 753 -17.31 -18.24 -1.66
N GLY A 754 -16.08 -18.45 -2.12
CA GLY A 754 -14.96 -18.59 -1.20
C GLY A 754 -13.98 -17.45 -1.37
N SER A 755 -13.72 -16.74 -0.28
CA SER A 755 -12.45 -16.06 -0.06
C SER A 755 -11.53 -16.97 0.77
N ILE A 756 -10.26 -16.59 0.91
CA ILE A 756 -9.35 -17.28 1.83
C ILE A 756 -9.82 -17.16 3.30
N ALA A 757 -10.57 -16.10 3.64
CA ALA A 757 -11.16 -15.94 4.96
C ALA A 757 -12.22 -17.01 5.24
N ASP A 758 -13.01 -17.40 4.23
CA ASP A 758 -13.96 -18.51 4.36
C ASP A 758 -13.21 -19.81 4.67
N LEU A 759 -12.12 -20.11 3.96
CA LEU A 759 -11.28 -21.31 4.22
C LEU A 759 -10.74 -21.36 5.65
N VAL A 760 -10.39 -20.19 6.19
CA VAL A 760 -9.91 -20.06 7.56
C VAL A 760 -11.03 -20.22 8.58
N LEU A 761 -12.17 -19.55 8.37
CA LEU A 761 -13.25 -19.41 9.36
C LEU A 761 -14.26 -20.57 9.34
N SER A 762 -14.65 -21.07 8.16
CA SER A 762 -15.65 -22.12 8.00
C SER A 762 -15.03 -23.51 7.95
N ASP A 763 -15.60 -24.45 8.69
CA ASP A 763 -15.20 -25.87 8.69
C ASP A 763 -16.04 -26.71 7.72
N GLN A 764 -16.95 -26.10 6.97
CA GLN A 764 -17.93 -26.80 6.11
C GLN A 764 -17.68 -26.61 4.61
N ILE A 765 -16.61 -25.94 4.21
CA ILE A 765 -16.30 -25.69 2.80
C ILE A 765 -15.98 -26.99 2.08
N SER A 766 -16.55 -27.16 0.88
CA SER A 766 -16.29 -28.34 0.06
C SER A 766 -14.81 -28.46 -0.36
N PRO A 767 -14.23 -29.68 -0.43
CA PRO A 767 -12.84 -29.87 -0.86
C PRO A 767 -12.55 -29.31 -2.25
N ASP A 768 -13.52 -29.39 -3.16
CA ASP A 768 -13.38 -28.88 -4.54
C ASP A 768 -13.27 -27.34 -4.56
N SER A 769 -14.15 -26.65 -3.83
CA SER A 769 -14.09 -25.19 -3.70
C SER A 769 -12.80 -24.73 -3.01
N ALA A 770 -12.35 -25.45 -1.97
CA ALA A 770 -11.07 -25.18 -1.33
C ALA A 770 -9.88 -25.37 -2.29
N ALA A 771 -9.91 -26.42 -3.10
CA ALA A 771 -8.87 -26.69 -4.08
C ALA A 771 -8.80 -25.61 -5.16
N ASP A 772 -9.93 -25.16 -5.69
CA ASP A 772 -10.00 -24.14 -6.74
C ASP A 772 -9.46 -22.78 -6.25
N LEU A 773 -9.79 -22.38 -5.03
CA LEU A 773 -9.30 -21.14 -4.42
C LEU A 773 -7.79 -21.15 -4.21
N LEU A 774 -7.26 -22.25 -3.68
CA LEU A 774 -5.83 -22.38 -3.41
C LEU A 774 -5.03 -22.50 -4.71
N LYS A 775 -5.56 -23.17 -5.75
CA LYS A 775 -4.95 -23.12 -7.10
C LYS A 775 -4.91 -21.69 -7.64
N GLY A 776 -5.98 -20.91 -7.46
CA GLY A 776 -6.01 -19.49 -7.82
C GLY A 776 -4.99 -18.61 -7.06
N GLY A 777 -4.62 -19.04 -5.85
CA GLY A 777 -3.56 -18.47 -5.02
C GLY A 777 -2.13 -18.88 -5.41
N GLY A 778 -1.97 -19.78 -6.37
CA GLY A 778 -0.67 -20.27 -6.86
C GLY A 778 -0.13 -21.51 -6.14
N PHE A 779 -0.93 -22.16 -5.28
CA PHE A 779 -0.53 -23.39 -4.58
C PHE A 779 -0.61 -24.62 -5.51
N LYS A 780 0.46 -25.41 -5.54
CA LYS A 780 0.58 -26.65 -6.32
C LYS A 780 -0.02 -27.85 -5.59
N ASP A 781 0.02 -27.85 -4.25
CA ASP A 781 -0.66 -28.83 -3.40
C ASP A 781 -1.76 -28.16 -2.55
N PRO A 782 -2.96 -27.95 -3.13
CA PRO A 782 -4.09 -27.37 -2.41
C PRO A 782 -4.49 -28.13 -1.14
N SER A 783 -4.33 -29.45 -1.14
CA SER A 783 -4.72 -30.28 0.01
C SER A 783 -3.82 -29.97 1.20
N ARG A 784 -2.50 -29.95 0.98
CA ARG A 784 -1.54 -29.58 2.02
C ARG A 784 -1.67 -28.13 2.42
N ALA A 785 -1.87 -27.21 1.48
CA ALA A 785 -2.06 -25.80 1.76
C ALA A 785 -3.29 -25.56 2.65
N HIS A 786 -4.40 -26.25 2.40
CA HIS A 786 -5.60 -26.17 3.23
C HIS A 786 -5.32 -26.60 4.68
N VAL A 787 -4.60 -27.71 4.88
CA VAL A 787 -4.20 -28.18 6.21
C VAL A 787 -3.33 -27.14 6.93
N ASN A 788 -2.33 -26.58 6.24
CA ASN A 788 -1.46 -25.56 6.84
C ASN A 788 -2.24 -24.31 7.28
N LEU A 789 -3.20 -23.85 6.47
CA LEU A 789 -4.05 -22.72 6.82
C LEU A 789 -4.91 -22.99 8.05
N LYS A 790 -5.48 -24.20 8.18
CA LYS A 790 -6.24 -24.60 9.39
C LYS A 790 -5.37 -24.64 10.64
N GLU A 791 -4.16 -25.18 10.54
CA GLU A 791 -3.19 -25.22 11.65
C GLU A 791 -2.73 -23.81 12.07
N LEU A 792 -2.47 -22.92 11.11
CA LEU A 792 -2.14 -21.53 11.39
C LEU A 792 -3.30 -20.78 12.05
N ALA A 793 -4.52 -21.02 11.59
CA ALA A 793 -5.73 -20.39 12.09
C ALA A 793 -5.96 -20.67 13.58
N GLY A 794 -5.80 -21.92 14.01
CA GLY A 794 -6.14 -22.33 15.37
C GLY A 794 -7.62 -22.10 15.70
N ALA A 795 -7.93 -21.68 16.93
CA ALA A 795 -9.30 -21.50 17.42
C ALA A 795 -9.51 -20.12 18.08
N GLY A 796 -10.77 -19.75 18.32
CA GLY A 796 -11.15 -18.51 19.02
C GLY A 796 -10.67 -17.23 18.32
N SER A 797 -10.24 -16.22 19.08
CA SER A 797 -9.81 -14.90 18.56
C SER A 797 -8.62 -14.98 17.60
N ARG A 798 -7.71 -15.95 17.81
CA ARG A 798 -6.59 -16.23 16.91
C ARG A 798 -7.08 -16.55 15.50
N ARG A 799 -8.17 -17.29 15.38
CA ARG A 799 -8.76 -17.69 14.08
C ARG A 799 -9.23 -16.47 13.28
N SER A 800 -9.93 -15.56 13.93
CA SER A 800 -10.40 -14.30 13.32
C SER A 800 -9.23 -13.39 12.94
N THR A 801 -8.21 -13.29 13.79
CA THR A 801 -7.02 -12.47 13.51
C THR A 801 -6.24 -13.05 12.32
N PHE A 802 -6.08 -14.37 12.26
CA PHE A 802 -5.42 -15.04 11.14
C PHE A 802 -6.22 -14.93 9.84
N ALA A 803 -7.55 -14.92 9.85
CA ALA A 803 -8.36 -14.73 8.64
C ALA A 803 -8.02 -13.40 7.92
N ARG A 804 -7.87 -12.32 8.70
CA ARG A 804 -7.41 -11.01 8.18
C ARG A 804 -5.98 -11.12 7.63
N LEU A 805 -5.07 -11.75 8.38
CA LEU A 805 -3.69 -11.91 7.94
C LEU A 805 -3.56 -12.79 6.69
N ALA A 806 -4.39 -13.82 6.55
CA ALA A 806 -4.40 -14.73 5.40
C ALA A 806 -4.84 -14.02 4.11
N LEU A 807 -5.77 -13.06 4.21
CA LEU A 807 -6.16 -12.20 3.08
C LEU A 807 -4.96 -11.40 2.55
N LEU A 808 -4.23 -10.75 3.45
CA LEU A 808 -3.02 -10.01 3.09
C LEU A 808 -1.90 -10.94 2.58
N ALA A 809 -1.73 -12.08 3.23
CA ALA A 809 -0.67 -13.03 2.89
C ALA A 809 -0.90 -13.71 1.55
N LEU A 810 -2.15 -13.90 1.09
CA LEU A 810 -2.45 -14.59 -0.16
C LEU A 810 -1.85 -13.86 -1.38
N ASP A 811 -2.03 -12.54 -1.43
CA ASP A 811 -1.51 -11.72 -2.53
C ASP A 811 0.03 -11.71 -2.56
N LEU A 812 0.67 -11.75 -1.37
CA LEU A 812 2.11 -11.89 -1.24
C LEU A 812 2.60 -13.29 -1.62
N LEU A 813 1.91 -14.33 -1.14
CA LEU A 813 2.24 -15.74 -1.41
C LEU A 813 2.15 -16.05 -2.90
N LYS A 814 1.18 -15.48 -3.61
CA LYS A 814 1.07 -15.63 -5.06
C LYS A 814 2.30 -15.12 -5.83
N ARG A 815 3.00 -14.13 -5.27
CA ARG A 815 4.19 -13.49 -5.86
C ARG A 815 5.51 -14.12 -5.42
N VAL A 816 5.52 -14.99 -4.42
CA VAL A 816 6.78 -15.64 -4.02
C VAL A 816 7.16 -16.77 -4.99
N PRO A 817 8.44 -17.15 -5.07
CA PRO A 817 8.89 -18.20 -5.98
C PRO A 817 8.26 -19.58 -5.71
N ASP A 818 7.92 -19.88 -4.46
CA ASP A 818 7.42 -21.17 -4.02
C ASP A 818 6.38 -21.01 -2.88
N PRO A 819 5.09 -20.83 -3.22
CA PRO A 819 4.04 -20.56 -2.23
C PRO A 819 3.83 -21.73 -1.26
N ASP A 820 3.92 -22.97 -1.75
CA ASP A 820 3.78 -24.19 -0.94
C ASP A 820 4.91 -24.32 0.09
N MET A 821 6.17 -24.10 -0.31
CA MET A 821 7.30 -24.10 0.63
C MET A 821 7.16 -22.98 1.67
N ALA A 822 6.75 -21.78 1.24
CA ALA A 822 6.55 -20.65 2.13
C ALA A 822 5.50 -20.93 3.20
N LEU A 823 4.35 -21.48 2.81
CA LEU A 823 3.25 -21.77 3.73
C LEU A 823 3.61 -22.90 4.70
N ASN A 824 4.29 -23.96 4.24
CA ASN A 824 4.79 -25.03 5.11
C ASN A 824 5.79 -24.49 6.15
N ASN A 825 6.73 -23.65 5.73
CA ASN A 825 7.71 -23.07 6.64
C ASN A 825 7.11 -22.01 7.57
N TRP A 826 6.07 -21.30 7.13
CA TRP A 826 5.35 -20.35 7.97
C TRP A 826 4.61 -21.05 9.12
N GLU A 827 3.93 -22.15 8.83
CA GLU A 827 3.32 -23.02 9.84
C GLU A 827 4.36 -23.47 10.88
N ARG A 828 5.49 -24.03 10.43
CA ARG A 828 6.59 -24.47 11.30
C ARG A 828 7.18 -23.33 12.14
N PHE A 829 7.35 -22.15 11.56
CA PHE A 829 7.82 -20.96 12.26
C PHE A 829 6.83 -20.51 13.33
N MET A 830 5.53 -20.48 13.01
CA MET A 830 4.50 -20.08 13.98
C MET A 830 4.39 -21.06 15.15
N ARG A 831 4.66 -22.36 14.94
CA ARG A 831 4.73 -23.37 16.01
C ARG A 831 5.94 -23.21 16.94
N SER A 832 7.03 -22.57 16.51
CA SER A 832 8.20 -22.34 17.37
C SER A 832 8.09 -21.10 18.26
N LEU A 833 7.02 -20.32 18.11
CA LEU A 833 6.76 -19.09 18.87
C LEU A 833 5.90 -19.35 20.12
N GLY A 834 6.12 -18.54 21.16
CA GLY A 834 5.32 -18.61 22.40
C GLY A 834 3.90 -18.05 22.28
N SER A 835 3.64 -17.11 21.36
CA SER A 835 2.30 -16.54 21.11
C SER A 835 2.10 -16.17 19.64
N SER A 836 1.32 -16.99 18.93
CA SER A 836 1.01 -16.76 17.52
C SER A 836 0.15 -15.52 17.29
N GLU A 837 -0.81 -15.24 18.17
CA GLU A 837 -1.74 -14.09 18.03
C GLU A 837 -1.02 -12.75 18.16
N PHE A 838 -0.05 -12.63 19.09
CA PHE A 838 0.80 -11.44 19.18
C PHE A 838 1.56 -11.19 17.87
N HIS A 839 2.11 -12.26 17.28
CA HIS A 839 2.83 -12.17 16.01
C HIS A 839 1.92 -11.84 14.84
N TYR A 840 0.70 -12.37 14.79
CA TYR A 840 -0.27 -12.00 13.74
C TYR A 840 -0.62 -10.52 13.78
N ASN A 841 -0.87 -9.96 14.97
CA ASN A 841 -1.12 -8.53 15.12
C ASN A 841 0.10 -7.69 14.73
N LEU A 842 1.31 -8.14 15.07
CA LEU A 842 2.54 -7.48 14.65
C LEU A 842 2.69 -7.46 13.12
N LEU A 843 2.44 -8.59 12.45
CA LEU A 843 2.50 -8.69 10.98
C LEU A 843 1.41 -7.86 10.28
N LEU A 844 0.19 -7.80 10.84
CA LEU A 844 -0.88 -6.92 10.36
C LEU A 844 -0.50 -5.44 10.51
N SER A 845 0.19 -5.07 11.59
CA SER A 845 0.67 -3.69 11.80
C SER A 845 1.91 -3.34 10.97
N GLN A 846 2.69 -4.35 10.53
CA GLN A 846 3.92 -4.19 9.76
C GLN A 846 3.97 -5.13 8.53
N PRO A 847 3.12 -4.95 7.51
CA PRO A 847 3.09 -5.80 6.30
C PRO A 847 4.42 -6.04 5.59
N MET A 848 5.34 -5.07 5.58
CA MET A 848 6.68 -5.27 5.00
C MET A 848 7.47 -6.37 5.74
N ARG A 849 7.22 -6.55 7.04
CA ARG A 849 7.78 -7.66 7.83
C ARG A 849 7.20 -9.01 7.40
N LEU A 850 5.91 -9.06 7.07
CA LEU A 850 5.27 -10.25 6.50
C LEU A 850 5.87 -10.58 5.13
N GLU A 851 6.06 -9.58 4.27
CA GLU A 851 6.68 -9.76 2.96
C GLU A 851 8.11 -10.31 3.06
N ILE A 852 8.96 -9.73 3.92
CA ILE A 852 10.32 -10.23 4.16
C ILE A 852 10.27 -11.68 4.67
N LEU A 853 9.41 -11.97 5.66
CA LEU A 853 9.26 -13.32 6.20
C LEU A 853 8.87 -14.31 5.09
N LEU A 854 7.82 -14.05 4.33
CA LEU A 854 7.34 -14.95 3.28
C LEU A 854 8.37 -15.14 2.16
N ASN A 855 9.11 -14.09 1.78
CA ASN A 855 10.18 -14.20 0.79
C ASN A 855 11.35 -15.08 1.29
N ILE A 856 11.73 -14.96 2.57
CA ILE A 856 12.74 -15.87 3.15
C ILE A 856 12.22 -17.31 3.14
N LEU A 857 10.97 -17.52 3.57
CA LEU A 857 10.36 -18.84 3.67
C LEU A 857 10.14 -19.54 2.32
N ALA A 858 9.99 -18.76 1.25
CA ALA A 858 9.89 -19.22 -0.15
C ALA A 858 11.24 -19.31 -0.88
N GLY A 859 12.22 -18.54 -0.42
CA GLY A 859 13.52 -18.39 -1.08
C GLY A 859 14.54 -19.44 -0.65
N SER A 860 14.49 -19.90 0.60
CA SER A 860 15.49 -20.85 1.13
C SER A 860 14.96 -21.67 2.32
N GLN A 861 15.06 -23.00 2.22
CA GLN A 861 14.78 -23.91 3.32
C GLN A 861 15.81 -23.74 4.46
N PHE A 862 17.08 -23.53 4.14
CA PHE A 862 18.14 -23.28 5.11
C PHE A 862 17.90 -22.02 5.95
N LEU A 863 17.50 -20.91 5.30
CA LEU A 863 17.17 -19.67 6.01
C LEU A 863 15.89 -19.83 6.83
N SER A 864 14.91 -20.55 6.30
CA SER A 864 13.68 -20.91 7.02
C SER A 864 13.99 -21.68 8.31
N ASP A 865 14.80 -22.73 8.22
CA ASP A 865 15.20 -23.53 9.38
C ASP A 865 16.03 -22.70 10.39
N THR A 866 16.79 -21.73 9.90
CA THR A 866 17.52 -20.76 10.74
C THR A 866 16.57 -19.91 11.56
N LEU A 867 15.49 -19.38 10.94
CA LEU A 867 14.45 -18.60 11.63
C LEU A 867 13.62 -19.47 12.58
N ILE A 868 13.20 -20.66 12.16
CA ILE A 868 12.41 -21.58 12.99
C ILE A 868 13.15 -21.93 14.28
N ARG A 869 14.47 -22.14 14.17
CA ARG A 869 15.33 -22.45 15.31
C ARG A 869 15.63 -21.25 16.20
N ASN A 870 15.77 -20.06 15.62
CA ASN A 870 16.05 -18.82 16.36
C ASN A 870 15.09 -17.70 15.92
N PRO A 871 13.82 -17.70 16.39
CA PRO A 871 12.81 -16.77 15.86
C PRO A 871 13.13 -15.28 16.05
N VAL A 872 13.90 -14.95 17.09
CA VAL A 872 14.39 -13.58 17.38
C VAL A 872 15.25 -13.02 16.25
N PHE A 873 15.83 -13.87 15.38
CA PHE A 873 16.59 -13.38 14.22
C PHE A 873 15.71 -12.66 13.20
N LEU A 874 14.39 -12.94 13.17
CA LEU A 874 13.47 -12.18 12.33
C LEU A 874 13.42 -10.72 12.76
N ASP A 875 13.28 -10.46 14.07
CA ASP A 875 13.26 -9.08 14.60
C ASP A 875 14.53 -8.32 14.20
N TRP A 876 15.67 -8.99 14.31
CA TRP A 876 16.98 -8.39 13.99
C TRP A 876 17.15 -8.11 12.49
N VAL A 877 16.83 -9.07 11.62
CA VAL A 877 17.04 -8.92 10.17
C VAL A 877 16.05 -7.94 9.53
N THR A 878 14.90 -7.68 10.16
CA THR A 878 13.90 -6.74 9.65
C THR A 878 14.18 -5.28 10.01
N ILE A 879 15.20 -4.99 10.83
CA ILE A 879 15.59 -3.61 11.17
C ILE A 879 16.25 -2.97 9.94
N PRO A 880 15.73 -1.85 9.39
CA PRO A 880 16.26 -1.24 8.16
C PRO A 880 17.76 -0.92 8.22
N LYS A 881 18.24 -0.37 9.35
CA LYS A 881 19.66 -0.07 9.56
C LYS A 881 20.56 -1.32 9.48
N ILE A 882 20.05 -2.49 9.82
CA ILE A 882 20.79 -3.76 9.79
C ILE A 882 20.68 -4.37 8.39
N LEU A 883 19.47 -4.38 7.83
CA LEU A 883 19.21 -4.99 6.55
C LEU A 883 19.92 -4.27 5.41
N HIS A 884 19.96 -2.93 5.40
CA HIS A 884 20.56 -2.15 4.32
C HIS A 884 22.08 -1.95 4.47
N HIS A 885 22.63 -2.12 5.67
CA HIS A 885 24.07 -1.97 5.92
C HIS A 885 24.89 -3.17 5.44
N VAL A 886 26.01 -2.89 4.77
CA VAL A 886 27.04 -3.88 4.41
C VAL A 886 28.04 -3.95 5.56
N ARG A 887 28.03 -5.05 6.30
CA ARG A 887 28.91 -5.19 7.47
C ARG A 887 30.36 -5.39 7.07
N THR A 888 31.26 -4.66 7.72
CA THR A 888 32.70 -4.81 7.49
C THR A 888 33.24 -6.03 8.22
N ARG A 889 34.44 -6.48 7.83
CA ARG A 889 35.14 -7.56 8.52
C ARG A 889 35.40 -7.16 9.97
N GLU A 890 35.84 -5.94 10.21
CA GLU A 890 36.24 -5.40 11.50
C GLU A 890 35.06 -5.37 12.49
N GLU A 891 33.88 -4.93 12.04
CA GLU A 891 32.64 -4.96 12.84
C GLU A 891 32.27 -6.40 13.26
N MET A 892 32.43 -7.37 12.35
CA MET A 892 32.15 -8.77 12.66
C MET A 892 33.21 -9.38 13.60
N GLU A 893 34.48 -9.00 13.44
CA GLU A 893 35.56 -9.42 14.35
C GLU A 893 35.35 -8.88 15.77
N GLU A 894 34.87 -7.64 15.92
CA GLU A 894 34.54 -7.03 17.22
C GLU A 894 33.42 -7.80 17.94
N ASP A 895 32.30 -8.07 17.25
CA ASP A 895 31.20 -8.88 17.78
C ASP A 895 31.69 -10.26 18.24
N LEU A 896 32.44 -10.95 17.38
CA LEU A 896 32.97 -12.28 17.66
C LEU A 896 33.95 -12.27 18.84
N ARG A 897 34.79 -11.24 18.97
CA ARG A 897 35.72 -11.09 20.09
C ARG A 897 34.99 -10.92 21.43
N GLY A 898 33.92 -10.12 21.46
CA GLY A 898 33.07 -10.00 22.65
C GLY A 898 32.39 -11.32 23.03
N MET A 899 31.93 -12.09 22.03
CA MET A 899 31.37 -13.44 22.26
C MET A 899 32.42 -14.45 22.73
N MET A 900 33.66 -14.35 22.26
CA MET A 900 34.79 -15.20 22.64
C MET A 900 35.18 -14.97 24.10
N GLN A 901 35.32 -13.72 24.53
CA GLN A 901 35.72 -13.35 25.89
C GLN A 901 34.72 -13.79 26.96
N THR A 902 33.43 -13.83 26.62
CA THR A 902 32.34 -14.17 27.54
C THR A 902 31.90 -15.63 27.45
N ALA A 903 32.52 -16.47 26.61
CA ALA A 903 32.18 -17.87 26.46
C ALA A 903 32.81 -18.72 27.57
N GLN A 904 32.03 -19.60 28.19
CA GLN A 904 32.49 -20.53 29.22
C GLN A 904 33.01 -21.83 28.57
N GLY A 905 34.19 -21.73 27.97
CA GLY A 905 34.93 -22.86 27.41
C GLY A 905 34.67 -23.14 25.93
N LYS A 906 35.39 -24.16 25.41
CA LYS A 906 35.50 -24.43 23.96
C LYS A 906 34.16 -24.71 23.29
N ARG A 907 33.32 -25.56 23.89
CA ARG A 907 32.04 -25.98 23.29
C ARG A 907 31.10 -24.79 23.09
N GLU A 908 30.97 -23.94 24.10
CA GLU A 908 30.11 -22.77 24.01
C GLU A 908 30.60 -21.78 22.95
N TRP A 909 31.91 -21.50 22.91
CA TRP A 909 32.53 -20.67 21.88
C TRP A 909 32.21 -21.18 20.47
N LEU A 910 32.42 -22.48 20.22
CA LEU A 910 32.14 -23.10 18.93
C LEU A 910 30.67 -23.00 18.52
N ASN A 911 29.74 -23.10 19.48
CA ASN A 911 28.31 -22.91 19.23
C ASN A 911 27.96 -21.44 18.93
N ARG A 912 28.57 -20.48 19.65
CA ARG A 912 28.37 -19.04 19.40
C ARG A 912 28.88 -18.64 18.03
N LEU A 913 30.05 -19.12 17.62
CA LEU A 913 30.64 -18.89 16.30
C LEU A 913 29.72 -19.36 15.16
N ARG A 914 29.08 -20.53 15.31
CA ARG A 914 28.14 -21.08 14.32
C ARG A 914 26.82 -20.34 14.27
N ARG A 915 26.28 -19.94 15.43
CA ARG A 915 25.10 -19.07 15.52
C ARG A 915 25.35 -17.72 14.86
N PHE A 916 26.53 -17.15 15.07
CA PHE A 916 26.96 -15.92 14.40
C PHE A 916 27.00 -16.09 12.88
N ARG A 917 27.65 -17.14 12.36
CA ARG A 917 27.65 -17.46 10.92
C ARG A 917 26.23 -17.55 10.38
N ARG A 918 25.35 -18.34 11.00
CA ARG A 918 23.95 -18.49 10.56
C ARG A 918 23.20 -17.17 10.53
N ARG A 919 23.35 -16.35 11.57
CA ARG A 919 22.72 -15.02 11.66
C ARG A 919 23.19 -14.09 10.53
N GLU A 920 24.49 -14.05 10.25
CA GLU A 920 25.02 -13.22 9.15
C GLU A 920 24.65 -13.78 7.77
N ILE A 921 24.64 -15.10 7.57
CA ILE A 921 24.14 -15.69 6.32
C ILE A 921 22.65 -15.39 6.12
N LEU A 922 21.84 -15.37 7.18
CA LEU A 922 20.45 -14.92 7.11
C LEU A 922 20.34 -13.46 6.66
N ARG A 923 21.18 -12.55 7.20
CA ARG A 923 21.20 -11.15 6.76
C ARG A 923 21.56 -11.03 5.28
N ILE A 924 22.67 -11.67 4.88
CA ILE A 924 23.17 -11.63 3.50
C ILE A 924 22.15 -12.25 2.55
N GLY A 925 21.56 -13.40 2.89
CA GLY A 925 20.52 -14.07 2.11
C GLY A 925 19.23 -13.27 2.02
N THR A 926 18.82 -12.59 3.09
CA THR A 926 17.65 -11.70 3.06
C THR A 926 17.88 -10.51 2.13
N ARG A 927 19.10 -9.94 2.11
CA ARG A 927 19.50 -8.90 1.15
C ARG A 927 19.49 -9.41 -0.29
N ASP A 928 20.00 -10.62 -0.52
CA ASP A 928 20.03 -11.26 -1.85
C ASP A 928 18.60 -11.50 -2.37
N ILE A 929 17.72 -12.07 -1.53
CA ILE A 929 16.34 -12.41 -1.89
C ILE A 929 15.45 -11.16 -2.02
N CYS A 930 15.41 -10.31 -0.97
CA CYS A 930 14.40 -9.25 -0.85
C CYS A 930 14.87 -7.94 -1.49
N LEU A 931 16.15 -7.60 -1.38
CA LEU A 931 16.71 -6.35 -1.95
C LEU A 931 17.37 -6.57 -3.31
N LYS A 932 17.46 -7.82 -3.80
CA LYS A 932 18.03 -8.20 -5.11
C LYS A 932 19.46 -7.69 -5.33
N VAL A 933 20.24 -7.59 -4.25
CA VAL A 933 21.62 -7.06 -4.25
C VAL A 933 22.48 -7.75 -5.31
N SER A 934 23.41 -6.99 -5.91
CA SER A 934 24.33 -7.54 -6.91
C SER A 934 25.12 -8.72 -6.34
N PRO A 935 25.27 -9.84 -7.08
CA PRO A 935 26.08 -10.98 -6.65
C PRO A 935 27.50 -10.56 -6.25
N ARG A 936 28.05 -9.51 -6.86
CA ARG A 936 29.38 -8.94 -6.51
C ARG A 936 29.48 -8.58 -5.03
N VAL A 937 28.46 -7.92 -4.48
CA VAL A 937 28.44 -7.49 -3.07
C VAL A 937 28.23 -8.70 -2.16
N VAL A 938 27.31 -9.60 -2.51
CA VAL A 938 27.06 -10.83 -1.75
C VAL A 938 28.33 -11.67 -1.59
N LEU A 939 29.08 -11.86 -2.68
CA LEU A 939 30.36 -12.58 -2.67
C LEU A 939 31.39 -11.94 -1.74
N GLN A 940 31.43 -10.60 -1.67
CA GLN A 940 32.31 -9.86 -0.76
C GLN A 940 31.90 -10.03 0.70
N GLU A 941 30.61 -9.91 1.01
CA GLU A 941 30.08 -10.09 2.38
C GLU A 941 30.34 -11.53 2.89
N LEU A 942 30.13 -12.54 2.04
CA LEU A 942 30.41 -13.94 2.37
C LEU A 942 31.91 -14.19 2.63
N THR A 943 32.77 -13.54 1.83
CA THR A 943 34.23 -13.60 2.02
C THR A 943 34.62 -12.94 3.35
N ALA A 944 34.13 -11.74 3.63
CA ALA A 944 34.42 -11.00 4.86
C ALA A 944 34.00 -11.78 6.12
N LEU A 945 32.83 -12.43 6.07
CA LEU A 945 32.35 -13.31 7.15
C LEU A 945 33.30 -14.49 7.39
N ALA A 946 33.71 -15.18 6.33
CA ALA A 946 34.65 -16.29 6.44
C ALA A 946 36.01 -15.86 6.99
N GLU A 947 36.51 -14.70 6.55
CA GLU A 947 37.76 -14.13 7.05
C GLU A 947 37.68 -13.78 8.54
N ALA A 948 36.62 -13.11 8.99
CA ALA A 948 36.42 -12.78 10.40
C ALA A 948 36.38 -14.05 11.27
N ILE A 949 35.66 -15.08 10.82
CA ILE A 949 35.56 -16.37 11.52
C ILE A 949 36.91 -17.08 11.60
N VAL A 950 37.68 -17.14 10.50
CA VAL A 950 39.01 -17.76 10.49
C VAL A 950 39.99 -16.96 11.38
N SER A 951 39.91 -15.62 11.33
CA SER A 951 40.74 -14.73 12.13
C SER A 951 40.55 -14.96 13.62
N LEU A 952 39.30 -14.93 14.10
CA LEU A 952 39.01 -15.11 15.52
C LEU A 952 39.20 -16.55 15.99
N ALA A 953 38.92 -17.55 15.16
CA ALA A 953 39.22 -18.93 15.50
C ALA A 953 40.74 -19.15 15.67
N LEU A 954 41.57 -18.49 14.85
CA LEU A 954 43.03 -18.51 15.03
C LEU A 954 43.47 -17.73 16.28
N GLU A 955 42.92 -16.53 16.51
CA GLU A 955 43.20 -15.69 17.69
C GLU A 955 42.96 -16.46 18.99
N GLU A 956 41.85 -17.20 19.06
CA GLU A 956 41.49 -18.05 20.20
C GLU A 956 42.51 -19.17 20.46
N LEU A 957 42.94 -19.87 19.40
CA LEU A 957 43.89 -20.97 19.50
C LEU A 957 45.29 -20.49 19.90
N ILE A 958 45.73 -19.35 19.38
CA ILE A 958 47.01 -18.72 19.75
C ILE A 958 46.98 -18.25 21.20
N GLY A 959 45.88 -17.60 21.63
CA GLY A 959 45.72 -17.10 22.99
C GLY A 959 45.82 -18.22 24.03
N ARG A 960 45.26 -19.41 23.74
CA ARG A 960 45.39 -20.59 24.61
C ARG A 960 46.82 -21.11 24.74
N LYS A 961 47.64 -20.96 23.70
CA LYS A 961 49.05 -21.36 23.69
C LYS A 961 49.98 -20.30 24.29
N LYS A 962 49.45 -19.13 24.67
CA LYS A 962 50.19 -17.99 25.27
C LYS A 962 51.42 -17.58 24.44
N MET A 963 51.31 -17.61 23.12
CA MET A 963 52.40 -17.22 22.21
C MET A 963 52.48 -15.70 22.07
N GLU A 964 53.64 -15.20 21.64
CA GLU A 964 53.84 -13.80 21.26
C GLU A 964 52.94 -13.41 20.07
N VAL A 965 52.47 -12.15 20.09
CA VAL A 965 51.60 -11.57 19.06
C VAL A 965 52.33 -10.41 18.39
N PRO A 966 52.48 -10.40 17.04
CA PRO A 966 51.97 -11.38 16.09
C PRO A 966 52.78 -12.68 16.11
N PRO A 967 52.13 -13.86 15.96
CA PRO A 967 52.86 -15.13 15.89
C PRO A 967 53.75 -15.16 14.64
N PRO A 968 54.83 -15.96 14.61
CA PRO A 968 55.55 -16.29 13.38
C PRO A 968 54.75 -17.27 12.51
N PHE A 969 53.46 -17.00 12.29
CA PHE A 969 52.51 -17.87 11.59
C PHE A 969 51.47 -17.06 10.83
N CYS A 970 51.17 -17.47 9.59
CA CYS A 970 50.21 -16.84 8.70
C CYS A 970 49.35 -17.91 8.04
N ILE A 971 48.04 -17.66 7.96
CA ILE A 971 47.11 -18.45 7.16
C ILE A 971 46.87 -17.73 5.84
N MET A 972 47.19 -18.41 4.75
CA MET A 972 46.83 -18.01 3.40
C MET A 972 45.54 -18.69 2.98
N ALA A 973 44.78 -18.03 2.11
CA ALA A 973 43.63 -18.60 1.43
C ALA A 973 43.89 -18.75 -0.07
N PHE A 974 43.45 -19.85 -0.65
CA PHE A 974 43.40 -20.09 -2.09
C PHE A 974 41.97 -19.97 -2.63
N GLY A 975 41.81 -20.18 -3.93
CA GLY A 975 40.51 -20.39 -4.55
C GLY A 975 39.57 -19.19 -4.37
N LYS A 976 38.30 -19.48 -4.08
CA LYS A 976 37.25 -18.46 -3.96
C LYS A 976 37.48 -17.50 -2.78
N LEU A 977 37.95 -18.00 -1.63
CA LEU A 977 38.24 -17.16 -0.46
C LEU A 977 39.42 -16.22 -0.75
N GLY A 978 40.48 -16.75 -1.36
CA GLY A 978 41.64 -15.96 -1.74
C GLY A 978 41.32 -14.85 -2.74
N GLY A 979 40.52 -15.18 -3.78
CA GLY A 979 40.02 -14.25 -4.80
C GLY A 979 38.85 -13.35 -4.38
N ARG A 980 38.42 -13.37 -3.11
CA ARG A 980 37.28 -12.59 -2.58
C ARG A 980 35.96 -12.80 -3.33
N GLU A 981 35.68 -14.04 -3.65
CA GLU A 981 34.51 -14.46 -4.44
C GLU A 981 33.85 -15.71 -3.83
N LEU A 982 33.79 -15.78 -2.49
CA LEU A 982 33.17 -16.89 -1.76
C LEU A 982 31.66 -16.94 -1.99
N ASN A 983 31.12 -18.15 -2.21
CA ASN A 983 29.68 -18.40 -2.37
C ASN A 983 29.10 -19.11 -1.11
N TYR A 984 27.77 -19.12 -0.92
CA TYR A 984 27.07 -19.55 0.30
C TYR A 984 27.55 -20.89 0.88
N SER A 985 27.68 -21.92 0.02
CA SER A 985 28.11 -23.27 0.43
C SER A 985 29.49 -23.62 -0.13
N SER A 986 30.47 -22.73 0.00
CA SER A 986 31.86 -22.98 -0.43
C SER A 986 32.69 -23.69 0.64
N ASP A 987 33.72 -24.42 0.19
CA ASP A 987 34.86 -24.77 1.07
C ASP A 987 35.77 -23.55 1.21
N ILE A 988 36.52 -23.51 2.31
CA ILE A 988 37.62 -22.56 2.46
C ILE A 988 38.95 -23.31 2.30
N ASP A 989 39.68 -22.95 1.24
CA ASP A 989 40.97 -23.54 0.92
C ASP A 989 42.08 -22.77 1.65
N LEU A 990 42.72 -23.40 2.65
CA LEU A 990 43.69 -22.74 3.54
C LEU A 990 45.08 -23.38 3.45
N LEU A 991 46.12 -22.56 3.67
CA LEU A 991 47.52 -22.98 3.79
C LEU A 991 48.19 -22.26 4.97
N GLY A 992 48.83 -23.02 5.86
CA GLY A 992 49.62 -22.48 6.96
C GLY A 992 51.08 -22.26 6.54
N ILE A 993 51.62 -21.07 6.81
CA ILE A 993 53.03 -20.74 6.63
C ILE A 993 53.61 -20.28 7.96
N MET A 994 54.81 -20.73 8.31
CA MET A 994 55.54 -20.26 9.48
C MET A 994 56.82 -19.49 9.10
N GLY A 995 57.27 -18.62 10.00
CA GLY A 995 58.49 -17.85 9.83
C GLY A 995 59.74 -18.71 9.94
N ASP A 996 60.79 -18.32 9.23
CA ASP A 996 62.13 -18.87 9.43
C ASP A 996 62.76 -18.25 10.70
N LEU A 997 63.55 -19.03 11.45
CA LEU A 997 64.36 -18.51 12.56
C LEU A 997 65.74 -18.07 12.04
N ASP A 998 66.24 -16.97 12.59
CA ASP A 998 67.55 -16.42 12.21
C ASP A 998 68.68 -17.24 12.88
N HIS A 999 69.65 -17.66 12.06
CA HIS A 999 70.86 -18.45 12.38
C HIS A 999 70.68 -19.97 12.62
N PRO A 1000 71.39 -20.83 11.88
CA PRO A 1000 71.27 -22.29 11.98
C PRO A 1000 72.16 -22.89 13.08
N ASP A 1001 72.02 -22.43 14.33
CA ASP A 1001 72.59 -23.17 15.47
C ASP A 1001 71.65 -24.33 15.89
N ALA A 1002 72.14 -25.25 16.73
CA ALA A 1002 71.38 -26.43 17.14
C ALA A 1002 70.11 -26.06 17.93
N GLN A 1003 70.15 -24.96 18.68
CA GLN A 1003 69.05 -24.47 19.51
C GLN A 1003 67.93 -23.85 18.67
N SER A 1004 68.26 -23.07 17.63
CA SER A 1004 67.30 -22.48 16.70
C SER A 1004 66.61 -23.55 15.85
N ARG A 1005 67.32 -24.62 15.46
CA ARG A 1005 66.69 -25.75 14.75
C ARG A 1005 65.66 -26.49 15.60
N MET A 1006 65.96 -26.71 16.88
CA MET A 1006 65.03 -27.34 17.82
C MET A 1006 63.80 -26.46 18.06
N MET A 1007 63.99 -25.15 18.25
CA MET A 1007 62.90 -24.19 18.38
C MET A 1007 62.03 -24.08 17.11
N GLN A 1008 62.64 -24.23 15.92
CA GLN A 1008 61.91 -24.24 14.65
C GLN A 1008 61.01 -25.47 14.52
N GLU A 1009 61.50 -26.66 14.92
CA GLU A 1009 60.70 -27.88 14.97
C GLU A 1009 59.57 -27.76 16.01
N ASP A 1010 59.84 -27.24 17.21
CA ASP A 1010 58.81 -27.00 18.24
C ASP A 1010 57.71 -26.06 17.72
N HIS A 1011 58.08 -24.95 17.07
CA HIS A 1011 57.12 -24.04 16.43
C HIS A 1011 56.32 -24.74 15.34
N LYS A 1012 56.96 -25.58 14.52
CA LYS A 1012 56.30 -26.33 13.45
C LYS A 1012 55.28 -27.33 13.99
N GLU A 1013 55.61 -28.04 15.06
CA GLU A 1013 54.67 -28.94 15.75
C GLU A 1013 53.47 -28.17 16.32
N ILE A 1014 53.73 -27.03 16.98
CA ILE A 1014 52.67 -26.17 17.54
C ILE A 1014 51.74 -25.67 16.44
N PHE A 1015 52.27 -25.13 15.33
CA PHE A 1015 51.45 -24.59 14.26
C PHE A 1015 50.75 -25.67 13.44
N THR A 1016 51.35 -26.85 13.30
CA THR A 1016 50.69 -28.03 12.74
C THR A 1016 49.47 -28.40 13.57
N HIS A 1017 49.61 -28.48 14.90
CA HIS A 1017 48.51 -28.75 15.81
C HIS A 1017 47.42 -27.65 15.79
N ILE A 1018 47.83 -26.38 15.66
CA ILE A 1018 46.89 -25.25 15.49
C ILE A 1018 46.09 -25.41 14.20
N MET A 1019 46.72 -25.74 13.07
CA MET A 1019 46.03 -25.95 11.79
C MET A 1019 45.07 -27.14 11.84
N GLU A 1020 45.47 -28.25 12.47
CA GLU A 1020 44.60 -29.41 12.67
C GLU A 1020 43.37 -29.08 13.52
N THR A 1021 43.61 -28.36 14.62
CA THR A 1021 42.54 -27.94 15.54
C THR A 1021 41.62 -26.92 14.89
N LEU A 1022 42.15 -25.93 14.16
CA LEU A 1022 41.36 -24.96 13.41
C LEU A 1022 40.48 -25.65 12.37
N ARG A 1023 41.05 -26.57 11.58
CA ARG A 1023 40.30 -27.38 10.61
C ARG A 1023 39.15 -28.14 11.29
N ALA A 1024 39.43 -28.78 12.42
CA ALA A 1024 38.44 -29.52 13.19
C ALA A 1024 37.36 -28.60 13.77
N ASP A 1025 37.74 -27.49 14.39
CA ASP A 1025 36.85 -26.55 15.06
C ASP A 1025 35.89 -25.85 14.10
N LEU A 1026 36.34 -25.57 12.88
CA LEU A 1026 35.48 -24.99 11.83
C LEU A 1026 34.59 -26.04 11.16
N SER A 1027 35.09 -27.26 10.94
CA SER A 1027 34.40 -28.32 10.17
C SER A 1027 33.49 -29.23 11.01
N MET A 1028 33.69 -29.30 12.33
CA MET A 1028 32.92 -30.18 13.22
C MET A 1028 31.44 -29.81 13.23
N HIS A 1029 30.57 -30.83 13.24
CA HIS A 1029 29.14 -30.63 13.51
C HIS A 1029 28.89 -30.58 15.01
N THR A 1030 28.28 -29.47 15.46
CA THR A 1030 27.72 -29.28 16.80
C THR A 1030 26.20 -29.33 16.72
N GLU A 1031 25.52 -29.13 17.85
CA GLU A 1031 24.08 -28.84 17.81
C GLU A 1031 23.76 -27.66 16.88
N GLU A 1032 24.62 -26.66 16.77
CA GLU A 1032 24.48 -25.48 15.87
C GLU A 1032 25.02 -25.70 14.44
N GLY A 1033 25.29 -26.96 14.05
CA GLY A 1033 25.83 -27.29 12.73
C GLY A 1033 27.34 -27.10 12.64
N TYR A 1034 27.86 -26.69 11.47
CA TYR A 1034 29.27 -26.43 11.20
C TYR A 1034 29.49 -24.97 10.79
N ALA A 1035 30.73 -24.47 10.91
CA ALA A 1035 31.06 -23.11 10.48
C ALA A 1035 31.48 -23.10 8.99
N TYR A 1036 32.57 -23.80 8.67
CA TYR A 1036 33.05 -23.98 7.30
C TYR A 1036 33.74 -25.33 7.15
N ARG A 1037 33.58 -25.92 5.96
CA ARG A 1037 34.42 -27.04 5.54
C ARG A 1037 35.78 -26.49 5.10
N VAL A 1038 36.84 -26.97 5.74
CA VAL A 1038 38.21 -26.52 5.47
C VAL A 1038 38.93 -27.52 4.58
N ASP A 1039 39.45 -27.06 3.45
CA ASP A 1039 40.28 -27.85 2.54
C ASP A 1039 41.74 -27.41 2.64
N LEU A 1040 42.64 -28.37 2.89
CA LEU A 1040 44.08 -28.17 3.03
C LEU A 1040 44.87 -28.87 1.90
N ARG A 1041 44.21 -29.31 0.83
CA ARG A 1041 44.82 -30.13 -0.23
C ARG A 1041 45.68 -29.35 -1.23
N LEU A 1042 45.56 -28.03 -1.29
CA LEU A 1042 46.34 -27.17 -2.18
C LEU A 1042 47.75 -26.85 -1.66
N ARG A 1043 48.13 -27.41 -0.50
CA ARG A 1043 49.49 -27.30 0.05
C ARG A 1043 50.52 -28.10 -0.78
N PRO A 1044 51.82 -27.78 -0.69
CA PRO A 1044 52.88 -28.53 -1.36
C PRO A 1044 52.76 -30.04 -1.18
N PHE A 1045 52.96 -30.82 -2.24
CA PHE A 1045 52.80 -32.29 -2.25
C PHE A 1045 51.39 -32.80 -1.86
N GLY A 1046 50.39 -31.92 -1.79
CA GLY A 1046 49.01 -32.24 -1.50
C GLY A 1046 48.85 -32.97 -0.17
N ARG A 1047 48.11 -34.10 -0.16
CA ARG A 1047 47.83 -34.87 1.06
C ARG A 1047 49.07 -35.47 1.73
N SER A 1048 50.14 -35.69 0.96
CA SER A 1048 51.39 -36.29 1.45
C SER A 1048 52.39 -35.25 1.96
N GLY A 1049 52.09 -33.95 1.81
CA GLY A 1049 52.94 -32.87 2.29
C GLY A 1049 52.60 -32.41 3.70
N GLU A 1050 53.54 -31.68 4.28
CA GLU A 1050 53.44 -31.06 5.60
C GLU A 1050 52.25 -30.10 5.68
N LEU A 1051 51.59 -30.02 6.84
CA LEU A 1051 50.44 -29.12 7.02
C LEU A 1051 50.84 -27.65 7.14
N VAL A 1052 52.05 -27.40 7.65
CA VAL A 1052 52.65 -26.08 7.79
C VAL A 1052 54.05 -26.12 7.18
N SER A 1053 54.31 -25.23 6.23
CA SER A 1053 55.62 -25.09 5.61
C SER A 1053 56.35 -23.87 6.17
N THR A 1054 57.68 -23.94 6.26
CA THR A 1054 58.50 -22.74 6.49
C THR A 1054 58.41 -21.81 5.27
N LEU A 1055 58.61 -20.51 5.50
CA LEU A 1055 58.55 -19.51 4.43
C LEU A 1055 59.57 -19.83 3.33
N SER A 1056 60.83 -20.11 3.70
CA SER A 1056 61.88 -20.51 2.76
C SER A 1056 61.52 -21.79 1.98
N GLY A 1057 61.10 -22.86 2.69
CA GLY A 1057 60.75 -24.14 2.06
C GLY A 1057 59.56 -24.04 1.10
N LEU A 1058 58.59 -23.18 1.40
CA LEU A 1058 57.45 -22.93 0.50
C LEU A 1058 57.90 -22.16 -0.76
N ILE A 1059 58.80 -21.18 -0.64
CA ILE A 1059 59.36 -20.46 -1.78
C ILE A 1059 60.14 -21.41 -2.70
N ASP A 1060 60.99 -22.26 -2.12
CA ASP A 1060 61.80 -23.23 -2.87
C ASP A 1060 60.92 -24.25 -3.61
N TYR A 1061 59.86 -24.75 -2.96
CA TYR A 1061 58.89 -25.62 -3.61
C TYR A 1061 58.30 -24.99 -4.89
N TYR A 1062 57.84 -23.74 -4.80
CA TYR A 1062 57.25 -23.07 -5.96
C TYR A 1062 58.26 -22.74 -7.05
N ARG A 1063 59.53 -22.52 -6.71
CA ARG A 1063 60.61 -22.28 -7.69
C ARG A 1063 61.01 -23.55 -8.42
N GLU A 1064 61.13 -24.67 -7.71
CA GLU A 1064 61.80 -25.87 -8.23
C GLU A 1064 60.83 -27.00 -8.63
N LYS A 1065 59.68 -27.12 -7.96
CA LYS A 1065 58.83 -28.33 -8.03
C LYS A 1065 57.40 -28.06 -8.50
N ALA A 1066 56.87 -26.86 -8.31
CA ALA A 1066 55.48 -26.57 -8.63
C ALA A 1066 55.16 -26.70 -10.13
N SER A 1067 54.06 -27.39 -10.40
CA SER A 1067 53.52 -27.55 -11.74
C SER A 1067 52.74 -26.30 -12.19
N LEU A 1068 52.47 -26.19 -13.50
CA LEU A 1068 51.83 -25.00 -14.06
C LEU A 1068 50.44 -24.70 -13.48
N TRP A 1069 49.67 -25.74 -13.09
CA TRP A 1069 48.36 -25.52 -12.47
C TRP A 1069 48.46 -24.99 -11.04
N GLU A 1070 49.52 -25.34 -10.30
CA GLU A 1070 49.78 -24.80 -8.96
C GLU A 1070 50.19 -23.33 -9.07
N ILE A 1071 50.97 -22.98 -10.10
CA ILE A 1071 51.29 -21.59 -10.42
C ILE A 1071 50.05 -20.80 -10.83
N GLN A 1072 49.12 -21.42 -11.58
CA GLN A 1072 47.83 -20.80 -11.88
C GLN A 1072 47.00 -20.58 -10.61
N ALA A 1073 46.99 -21.53 -9.67
CA ALA A 1073 46.28 -21.41 -8.39
C ALA A 1073 46.87 -20.28 -7.51
N LEU A 1074 48.18 -20.00 -7.62
CA LEU A 1074 48.82 -18.88 -6.93
C LEU A 1074 48.23 -17.52 -7.29
N LEU A 1075 47.61 -17.34 -8.47
CA LEU A 1075 46.95 -16.08 -8.83
C LEU A 1075 45.91 -15.64 -7.80
N LYS A 1076 45.26 -16.61 -7.13
CA LYS A 1076 44.20 -16.35 -6.16
C LYS A 1076 44.69 -16.39 -4.71
N ILE A 1077 45.97 -16.63 -4.44
CA ILE A 1077 46.44 -16.79 -3.05
C ILE A 1077 46.56 -15.44 -2.33
N ARG A 1078 46.12 -15.37 -1.06
CA ARG A 1078 46.20 -14.14 -0.26
C ARG A 1078 46.29 -14.43 1.25
N PRO A 1079 47.02 -13.63 2.06
CA PRO A 1079 46.96 -13.73 3.52
C PRO A 1079 45.58 -13.33 4.07
N VAL A 1080 45.02 -14.15 4.98
CA VAL A 1080 43.69 -13.92 5.57
C VAL A 1080 43.69 -13.79 7.10
N ALA A 1081 44.59 -14.49 7.80
CA ALA A 1081 44.69 -14.47 9.26
C ALA A 1081 46.15 -14.67 9.75
N GLY A 1082 46.43 -14.28 10.99
CA GLY A 1082 47.78 -14.33 11.58
C GLY A 1082 48.67 -13.17 11.11
N ASN A 1083 49.98 -13.39 11.03
CA ASN A 1083 50.94 -12.39 10.59
C ASN A 1083 50.90 -12.19 9.07
N LYS A 1084 49.96 -11.35 8.61
CA LYS A 1084 49.73 -11.09 7.17
C LYS A 1084 50.96 -10.50 6.47
N ALA A 1085 51.81 -9.75 7.18
CA ALA A 1085 53.04 -9.19 6.61
C ALA A 1085 53.98 -10.31 6.10
N MET A 1086 54.06 -11.43 6.82
CA MET A 1086 54.81 -12.60 6.36
C MET A 1086 54.19 -13.23 5.10
N GLY A 1087 52.86 -13.31 5.04
CA GLY A 1087 52.18 -13.78 3.83
C GLY A 1087 52.42 -12.88 2.61
N TYR A 1088 52.48 -11.56 2.78
CA TYR A 1088 52.85 -10.63 1.70
C TYR A 1088 54.31 -10.81 1.25
N ARG A 1089 55.24 -11.04 2.18
CA ARG A 1089 56.63 -11.39 1.84
C ARG A 1089 56.72 -12.65 0.97
N PHE A 1090 55.91 -13.66 1.27
CA PHE A 1090 55.80 -14.86 0.41
C PHE A 1090 55.32 -14.49 -1.00
N LEU A 1091 54.24 -13.71 -1.11
CA LEU A 1091 53.68 -13.28 -2.40
C LEU A 1091 54.71 -12.52 -3.24
N ASP A 1092 55.46 -11.59 -2.63
CA ASP A 1092 56.51 -10.84 -3.31
C ASP A 1092 57.63 -11.76 -3.81
N ALA A 1093 58.01 -12.77 -3.01
CA ALA A 1093 59.06 -13.73 -3.36
C ALA A 1093 58.68 -14.67 -4.51
N VAL A 1094 57.38 -15.01 -4.65
CA VAL A 1094 56.88 -15.87 -5.75
C VAL A 1094 56.36 -15.07 -6.95
N ARG A 1095 56.19 -13.75 -6.84
CA ARG A 1095 55.75 -12.87 -7.93
C ARG A 1095 56.54 -13.05 -9.24
N PRO A 1096 57.89 -13.21 -9.22
CA PRO A 1096 58.65 -13.47 -10.44
C PRO A 1096 58.23 -14.75 -11.19
N LEU A 1097 57.68 -15.75 -10.48
CA LEU A 1097 57.18 -16.98 -11.11
C LEU A 1097 55.92 -16.70 -11.94
N LEU A 1098 55.04 -15.81 -11.49
CA LEU A 1098 53.84 -15.40 -12.23
C LEU A 1098 54.19 -14.57 -13.47
N LEU A 1099 55.28 -13.80 -13.41
CA LEU A 1099 55.78 -12.95 -14.52
C LEU A 1099 56.71 -13.69 -15.50
N LYS A 1100 57.01 -14.98 -15.26
CA LYS A 1100 57.85 -15.77 -16.17
C LYS A 1100 57.12 -15.98 -17.50
N ARG A 1101 57.73 -15.55 -18.60
CA ARG A 1101 57.23 -15.80 -19.96
C ARG A 1101 57.12 -17.29 -20.23
N ARG A 1102 55.95 -17.73 -20.67
CA ARG A 1102 55.63 -19.12 -21.00
C ARG A 1102 54.96 -19.18 -22.36
N ASP A 1103 55.10 -20.30 -23.05
CA ASP A 1103 54.41 -20.52 -24.32
C ASP A 1103 52.88 -20.58 -24.11
N ARG A 1104 52.14 -19.85 -24.95
CA ARG A 1104 50.67 -19.81 -24.93
C ARG A 1104 50.08 -21.21 -25.11
N ALA A 1105 50.65 -22.04 -25.98
CA ALA A 1105 50.14 -23.39 -26.22
C ALA A 1105 50.32 -24.30 -25.00
N MET A 1106 51.39 -24.10 -24.21
CA MET A 1106 51.59 -24.80 -22.94
C MET A 1106 50.51 -24.44 -21.89
N ILE A 1107 50.21 -23.14 -21.75
CA ILE A 1107 49.17 -22.65 -20.83
C ILE A 1107 47.80 -23.18 -21.25
N ALA A 1108 47.43 -22.98 -22.53
CA ALA A 1108 46.17 -23.48 -23.09
C ALA A 1108 46.04 -25.01 -22.93
N GLY A 1109 47.09 -25.77 -23.25
CA GLY A 1109 47.10 -27.22 -23.08
C GLY A 1109 46.94 -27.67 -21.62
N SER A 1110 47.52 -26.94 -20.67
CA SER A 1110 47.34 -27.19 -19.23
C SER A 1110 45.90 -26.96 -18.79
N ILE A 1111 45.34 -25.81 -19.18
CA ILE A 1111 43.95 -25.44 -18.87
C ILE A 1111 42.97 -26.45 -19.50
N SER A 1112 43.14 -26.80 -20.78
CA SER A 1112 42.30 -27.79 -21.46
C SER A 1112 42.34 -29.17 -20.81
N ARG A 1113 43.49 -29.61 -20.27
CA ARG A 1113 43.57 -30.86 -19.49
C ARG A 1113 42.78 -30.77 -18.18
N MET A 1114 42.90 -29.66 -17.46
CA MET A 1114 42.15 -29.43 -16.22
C MET A 1114 40.65 -29.32 -16.47
N ARG A 1115 40.26 -28.61 -17.52
CA ARG A 1115 38.88 -28.48 -17.98
C ARG A 1115 38.28 -29.83 -18.33
N ARG A 1116 38.96 -30.67 -19.13
CA ARG A 1116 38.49 -32.03 -19.46
C ARG A 1116 38.27 -32.87 -18.20
N ARG A 1117 39.18 -32.83 -17.23
CA ARG A 1117 39.00 -33.52 -15.94
C ARG A 1117 37.81 -32.97 -15.15
N ALA A 1118 37.65 -31.65 -15.10
CA ALA A 1118 36.54 -30.99 -14.42
C ALA A 1118 35.19 -31.37 -15.03
N VAL A 1119 35.08 -31.32 -16.36
CA VAL A 1119 33.88 -31.69 -17.11
C VAL A 1119 33.57 -33.17 -16.93
N ALA A 1120 34.57 -34.07 -17.09
CA ALA A 1120 34.38 -35.51 -16.91
C ALA A 1120 33.98 -35.89 -15.47
N ALA A 1121 34.47 -35.16 -14.46
CA ALA A 1121 34.06 -35.34 -13.07
C ALA A 1121 32.64 -34.79 -12.78
N GLY A 1122 32.17 -33.85 -13.60
CA GLY A 1122 30.83 -33.24 -13.50
C GLY A 1122 29.74 -33.98 -14.28
N ILE A 1123 30.10 -34.64 -15.39
CA ILE A 1123 29.15 -35.42 -16.21
C ILE A 1123 28.90 -36.79 -15.56
N LYS A 1124 27.67 -37.05 -15.12
CA LYS A 1124 27.20 -38.43 -14.86
C LYS A 1124 26.15 -38.82 -15.90
N PRO A 1125 25.98 -40.11 -16.25
CA PRO A 1125 24.97 -40.53 -17.21
C PRO A 1125 23.56 -40.03 -16.80
N GLY A 1126 22.91 -39.27 -17.68
CA GLY A 1126 21.59 -38.70 -17.47
C GLY A 1126 21.52 -37.37 -16.68
N THR A 1127 22.62 -36.67 -16.40
CA THR A 1127 22.61 -35.43 -15.57
C THR A 1127 22.13 -34.16 -16.26
N SER A 1128 21.50 -33.27 -15.48
CA SER A 1128 21.15 -31.88 -15.82
C SER A 1128 22.39 -31.00 -15.96
N THR A 1129 22.22 -29.82 -16.59
CA THR A 1129 23.28 -28.84 -16.83
C THR A 1129 23.95 -28.38 -15.53
N ASP A 1130 25.27 -28.48 -15.44
CA ASP A 1130 26.08 -28.00 -14.31
C ASP A 1130 26.62 -26.59 -14.59
N VAL A 1131 26.19 -25.59 -13.81
CA VAL A 1131 26.53 -24.18 -14.04
C VAL A 1131 27.99 -23.84 -13.73
N LYS A 1132 28.70 -24.72 -13.01
CA LYS A 1132 30.07 -24.48 -12.56
C LYS A 1132 31.10 -25.18 -13.43
N SER A 1133 30.96 -26.48 -13.60
CA SER A 1133 31.94 -27.35 -14.28
C SER A 1133 31.47 -27.79 -15.67
N GLY A 1134 30.24 -27.46 -16.06
CA GLY A 1134 29.74 -27.68 -17.42
C GLY A 1134 30.42 -26.80 -18.46
N ILE A 1135 30.22 -27.15 -19.73
CA ILE A 1135 30.73 -26.40 -20.88
C ILE A 1135 30.11 -24.99 -20.89
N GLY A 1136 30.94 -23.95 -20.92
CA GLY A 1136 30.48 -22.56 -20.83
C GLY A 1136 30.16 -22.11 -19.40
N GLY A 1137 30.43 -22.94 -18.38
CA GLY A 1137 30.14 -22.62 -16.99
C GLY A 1137 31.15 -21.68 -16.32
N LEU A 1138 30.96 -21.43 -15.03
CA LEU A 1138 31.79 -20.52 -14.23
C LEU A 1138 33.30 -20.83 -14.30
N ARG A 1139 33.66 -22.11 -14.31
CA ARG A 1139 35.06 -22.55 -14.37
C ARG A 1139 35.72 -22.20 -15.70
N ASP A 1140 34.98 -22.16 -16.80
CA ASP A 1140 35.52 -21.75 -18.10
C ASP A 1140 35.91 -20.26 -18.06
N VAL A 1141 35.09 -19.41 -17.43
CA VAL A 1141 35.43 -17.99 -17.23
C VAL A 1141 36.67 -17.85 -16.32
N GLU A 1142 36.69 -18.53 -15.17
CA GLU A 1142 37.82 -18.50 -14.23
C GLU A 1142 39.14 -18.92 -14.92
N PHE A 1143 39.11 -20.01 -15.69
CA PHE A 1143 40.26 -20.52 -16.42
C PHE A 1143 40.68 -19.61 -17.58
N LEU A 1144 39.73 -19.05 -18.32
CA LEU A 1144 40.01 -18.07 -19.37
C LEU A 1144 40.77 -16.87 -18.81
N VAL A 1145 40.24 -16.26 -17.74
CA VAL A 1145 40.82 -15.07 -17.12
C VAL A 1145 42.21 -15.37 -16.57
N GLN A 1146 42.35 -16.45 -15.79
CA GLN A 1146 43.65 -16.87 -15.24
C GLN A 1146 44.68 -17.20 -16.34
N GLY A 1147 44.24 -17.83 -17.42
CA GLY A 1147 45.09 -18.13 -18.57
C GLY A 1147 45.60 -16.87 -19.24
N LEU A 1148 44.71 -15.91 -19.52
CA LEU A 1148 45.08 -14.62 -20.10
C LEU A 1148 46.03 -13.83 -19.20
N GLN A 1149 45.81 -13.85 -17.87
CA GLN A 1149 46.74 -13.25 -16.92
C GLN A 1149 48.13 -13.89 -17.04
N LEU A 1150 48.24 -15.22 -17.05
CA LEU A 1150 49.55 -15.89 -17.18
C LEU A 1150 50.24 -15.64 -18.54
N ILE A 1151 49.47 -15.40 -19.60
CA ILE A 1151 49.99 -15.11 -20.94
C ILE A 1151 50.53 -13.67 -21.02
N HIS A 1152 49.80 -12.70 -20.46
CA HIS A 1152 50.04 -11.27 -20.68
C HIS A 1152 50.67 -10.53 -19.50
N ALA A 1153 50.70 -11.13 -18.29
CA ALA A 1153 51.33 -10.52 -17.13
C ALA A 1153 52.84 -10.22 -17.28
N PRO A 1154 53.66 -10.98 -18.04
CA PRO A 1154 55.07 -10.62 -18.26
C PRO A 1154 55.24 -9.23 -18.88
N GLU A 1155 54.36 -8.85 -19.81
CA GLU A 1155 54.35 -7.55 -20.48
C GLU A 1155 53.52 -6.50 -19.74
N ASN A 1156 52.52 -6.91 -18.96
CA ASN A 1156 51.71 -6.03 -18.13
C ASN A 1156 51.47 -6.62 -16.72
N PRO A 1157 52.39 -6.37 -15.77
CA PRO A 1157 52.30 -6.92 -14.41
C PRO A 1157 51.07 -6.47 -13.61
N ALA A 1158 50.38 -5.40 -14.02
CA ALA A 1158 49.15 -4.93 -13.39
C ALA A 1158 47.99 -5.92 -13.58
N LEU A 1159 48.09 -6.84 -14.55
CA LEU A 1159 47.09 -7.89 -14.78
C LEU A 1159 47.05 -8.96 -13.68
N LEU A 1160 48.02 -9.01 -12.76
CA LEU A 1160 48.03 -9.98 -11.66
C LEU A 1160 47.01 -9.58 -10.59
N GLU A 1161 45.82 -10.16 -10.67
CA GLU A 1161 44.69 -9.89 -9.78
C GLU A 1161 43.96 -11.21 -9.46
N GLY A 1162 43.66 -11.46 -8.18
CA GLY A 1162 43.05 -12.71 -7.75
C GLY A 1162 41.53 -12.75 -7.94
N ASN A 1163 40.85 -11.61 -7.93
CA ASN A 1163 39.42 -11.53 -8.16
C ASN A 1163 39.08 -11.62 -9.65
N THR A 1164 38.24 -12.57 -10.04
CA THR A 1164 37.92 -12.85 -11.45
C THR A 1164 37.31 -11.64 -12.18
N LEU A 1165 36.40 -10.90 -11.53
CA LEU A 1165 35.75 -9.73 -12.14
C LEU A 1165 36.70 -8.54 -12.26
N ALA A 1166 37.52 -8.30 -11.24
CA ALA A 1166 38.54 -7.25 -11.29
C ALA A 1166 39.60 -7.56 -12.36
N ALA A 1167 40.04 -8.81 -12.46
CA ALA A 1167 40.95 -9.27 -13.51
C ALA A 1167 40.35 -9.09 -14.93
N LEU A 1168 39.05 -9.35 -15.12
CA LEU A 1168 38.35 -9.06 -16.39
C LEU A 1168 38.40 -7.57 -16.75
N SER A 1169 38.16 -6.67 -15.78
CA SER A 1169 38.29 -5.23 -15.99
C SER A 1169 39.70 -4.84 -16.43
N LEU A 1170 40.72 -5.34 -15.72
CA LEU A 1170 42.13 -5.07 -16.03
C LEU A 1170 42.54 -5.59 -17.43
N LEU A 1171 42.01 -6.76 -17.84
CA LEU A 1171 42.22 -7.30 -19.20
C LEU A 1171 41.58 -6.40 -20.27
N GLY A 1172 40.45 -5.75 -19.97
CA GLY A 1172 39.81 -4.74 -20.83
C GLY A 1172 40.62 -3.45 -20.93
N GLU A 1173 41.06 -2.92 -19.79
CA GLU A 1173 41.90 -1.71 -19.72
C GLU A 1173 43.22 -1.90 -20.48
N ALA A 1174 43.82 -3.09 -20.37
CA ALA A 1174 45.01 -3.49 -21.12
C ALA A 1174 44.75 -3.80 -22.60
N ARG A 1175 43.50 -3.70 -23.08
CA ARG A 1175 43.05 -4.03 -24.45
C ARG A 1175 43.37 -5.46 -24.88
N VAL A 1176 43.51 -6.38 -23.93
CA VAL A 1176 43.62 -7.82 -24.21
C VAL A 1176 42.26 -8.37 -24.66
N LEU A 1177 41.19 -7.85 -24.06
CA LEU A 1177 39.80 -8.11 -24.46
C LEU A 1177 39.14 -6.80 -24.88
N GLY A 1178 38.26 -6.86 -25.89
CA GLY A 1178 37.49 -5.69 -26.32
C GLY A 1178 36.45 -5.27 -25.26
N PRO A 1179 36.13 -3.97 -25.08
CA PRO A 1179 35.18 -3.53 -24.06
C PRO A 1179 33.81 -4.22 -24.08
N PRO A 1180 33.14 -4.42 -25.25
CA PRO A 1180 31.85 -5.12 -25.29
C PRO A 1180 31.94 -6.57 -24.80
N LEU A 1181 33.08 -7.22 -25.05
CA LEU A 1181 33.30 -8.60 -24.62
C LEU A 1181 33.52 -8.69 -23.10
N VAL A 1182 34.22 -7.71 -22.52
CA VAL A 1182 34.41 -7.64 -21.05
C VAL A 1182 33.07 -7.46 -20.36
N GLU A 1183 32.25 -6.51 -20.81
CA GLU A 1183 30.92 -6.28 -20.26
C GLU A 1183 30.05 -7.54 -20.36
N GLN A 1184 30.05 -8.19 -21.53
CA GLN A 1184 29.32 -9.44 -21.73
C GLN A 1184 29.78 -10.54 -20.75
N LEU A 1185 31.08 -10.79 -20.63
CA LEU A 1185 31.61 -11.82 -19.72
C LEU A 1185 31.32 -11.50 -18.24
N GLN A 1186 31.36 -10.23 -17.86
CA GLN A 1186 31.02 -9.82 -16.49
C GLN A 1186 29.54 -10.10 -16.19
N ASN A 1187 28.65 -9.75 -17.12
CA ASN A 1187 27.22 -10.02 -17.01
C ASN A 1187 26.92 -11.52 -16.96
N ASP A 1188 27.53 -12.29 -17.88
CA ASP A 1188 27.39 -13.75 -17.95
C ASP A 1188 27.90 -14.43 -16.66
N TYR A 1189 29.06 -14.01 -16.15
CA TYR A 1189 29.63 -14.53 -14.91
C TYR A 1189 28.75 -14.20 -13.69
N LEU A 1190 28.24 -12.96 -13.59
CA LEU A 1190 27.35 -12.54 -12.51
C LEU A 1190 26.01 -13.28 -12.57
N PHE A 1191 25.47 -13.51 -13.76
CA PHE A 1191 24.25 -14.31 -13.95
C PHE A 1191 24.46 -15.76 -13.47
N LEU A 1192 25.53 -16.43 -13.92
CA LEU A 1192 25.83 -17.79 -13.45
C LEU A 1192 26.12 -17.85 -11.95
N ARG A 1193 26.75 -16.82 -11.37
CA ARG A 1193 26.94 -16.71 -9.91
C ARG A 1193 25.61 -16.60 -9.19
N ARG A 1194 24.68 -15.77 -9.67
CA ARG A 1194 23.33 -15.67 -9.10
C ARG A 1194 22.60 -17.02 -9.13
N VAL A 1195 22.69 -17.76 -10.23
CA VAL A 1195 22.11 -19.11 -10.30
C VAL A 1195 22.78 -20.04 -9.29
N GLU A 1196 24.12 -20.03 -9.21
CA GLU A 1196 24.87 -20.82 -8.22
C GLU A 1196 24.47 -20.44 -6.77
N HIS A 1197 24.21 -19.16 -6.48
CA HIS A 1197 23.76 -18.69 -5.17
C HIS A 1197 22.44 -19.35 -4.78
N PHE A 1198 21.41 -19.26 -5.62
CA PHE A 1198 20.09 -19.80 -5.30
C PHE A 1198 20.04 -21.33 -5.25
N LEU A 1199 20.87 -22.01 -6.06
CA LEU A 1199 21.04 -23.47 -5.95
C LEU A 1199 21.66 -23.88 -4.60
N GLN A 1200 22.64 -23.12 -4.10
CA GLN A 1200 23.34 -23.45 -2.86
C GLN A 1200 22.57 -23.02 -1.62
N MET A 1201 21.99 -21.81 -1.66
CA MET A 1201 21.30 -21.18 -0.52
C MET A 1201 20.02 -21.94 -0.15
N LEU A 1202 19.40 -22.67 -1.08
CA LEU A 1202 18.18 -23.43 -0.80
C LEU A 1202 18.34 -24.35 0.43
N ASP A 1203 19.40 -25.15 0.46
CA ASP A 1203 19.67 -26.13 1.54
C ASP A 1203 21.05 -25.98 2.23
N ASP A 1204 21.80 -24.91 1.94
CA ASP A 1204 23.24 -24.76 2.29
C ASP A 1204 24.09 -25.96 1.81
N ARG A 1205 23.88 -26.37 0.56
CA ARG A 1205 24.55 -27.51 -0.08
C ARG A 1205 25.35 -27.10 -1.31
N LYS A 1206 26.38 -27.88 -1.66
CA LYS A 1206 27.17 -27.69 -2.89
C LYS A 1206 26.44 -28.24 -4.12
N ILE A 1207 25.36 -27.59 -4.48
CA ILE A 1207 24.58 -27.93 -5.68
C ILE A 1207 25.03 -27.00 -6.81
N HIS A 1208 25.34 -27.61 -7.96
CA HIS A 1208 25.75 -26.91 -9.18
C HIS A 1208 24.92 -27.33 -10.40
N ALA A 1209 24.22 -28.46 -10.31
CA ALA A 1209 23.35 -28.93 -11.37
C ALA A 1209 21.97 -28.27 -11.25
N LEU A 1210 21.39 -27.86 -12.37
CA LEU A 1210 20.01 -27.38 -12.41
C LEU A 1210 19.03 -28.50 -12.01
N PRO A 1211 17.90 -28.16 -11.36
CA PRO A 1211 16.85 -29.13 -11.08
C PRO A 1211 16.26 -29.69 -12.38
N ARG A 1212 15.73 -30.93 -12.31
CA ARG A 1212 15.07 -31.59 -13.45
C ARG A 1212 13.56 -31.51 -13.38
N GLU A 1213 13.02 -31.50 -12.16
CA GLU A 1213 11.59 -31.39 -11.96
C GLU A 1213 11.13 -30.01 -12.48
N PRO A 1214 10.12 -29.96 -13.37
CA PRO A 1214 9.65 -28.72 -13.95
C PRO A 1214 9.26 -27.68 -12.89
N ASP A 1215 8.67 -28.14 -11.79
CA ASP A 1215 8.23 -27.30 -10.69
C ASP A 1215 9.39 -26.65 -9.91
N GLU A 1216 10.46 -27.40 -9.66
CA GLU A 1216 11.65 -26.88 -9.00
C GLU A 1216 12.40 -25.90 -9.91
N LEU A 1217 12.41 -26.17 -11.22
CA LEU A 1217 13.02 -25.29 -12.22
C LEU A 1217 12.26 -23.97 -12.36
N GLU A 1218 10.92 -24.01 -12.32
CA GLU A 1218 10.06 -22.83 -12.28
C GLU A 1218 10.28 -22.01 -10.98
N SER A 1219 10.37 -22.66 -9.82
CA SER A 1219 10.70 -21.96 -8.57
C SER A 1219 12.10 -21.34 -8.64
N LEU A 1220 13.09 -22.01 -9.24
CA LEU A 1220 14.44 -21.47 -9.46
C LEU A 1220 14.43 -20.28 -10.43
N SER A 1221 13.69 -20.34 -11.54
CA SER A 1221 13.61 -19.23 -12.50
C SER A 1221 13.06 -17.98 -11.82
N ARG A 1222 12.01 -18.13 -11.00
CA ARG A 1222 11.42 -17.03 -10.23
C ARG A 1222 12.37 -16.44 -9.19
N ARG A 1223 13.18 -17.26 -8.52
CA ARG A 1223 14.23 -16.79 -7.59
C ARG A 1223 15.30 -15.97 -8.30
N VAL A 1224 15.75 -16.41 -9.48
CA VAL A 1224 16.87 -15.79 -10.21
C VAL A 1224 16.45 -14.53 -10.97
N MET A 1225 15.33 -14.60 -11.71
CA MET A 1225 14.90 -13.56 -12.66
C MET A 1225 13.70 -12.74 -12.16
N GLY A 1226 13.01 -13.19 -11.12
CA GLY A 1226 11.85 -12.51 -10.55
C GLY A 1226 10.52 -13.23 -10.82
N PRO A 1227 9.43 -12.80 -10.14
CA PRO A 1227 8.18 -13.56 -10.06
C PRO A 1227 7.44 -13.75 -11.39
N GLU A 1228 7.59 -12.82 -12.32
CA GLU A 1228 6.96 -12.88 -13.66
C GLU A 1228 7.71 -13.81 -14.64
N SER A 1229 8.84 -14.39 -14.22
CA SER A 1229 9.69 -15.20 -15.10
C SER A 1229 9.32 -16.68 -15.09
N GLY A 1230 9.19 -17.26 -16.28
CA GLY A 1230 8.98 -18.70 -16.47
C GLY A 1230 10.24 -19.49 -16.76
N SER A 1231 10.20 -20.78 -16.46
CA SER A 1231 11.27 -21.77 -16.70
C SER A 1231 11.79 -21.79 -18.15
N MET A 1232 10.93 -21.59 -19.15
CA MET A 1232 11.34 -21.52 -20.57
C MET A 1232 12.25 -20.32 -20.86
N ALA A 1233 11.88 -19.12 -20.42
CA ALA A 1233 12.68 -17.91 -20.63
C ALA A 1233 14.02 -18.01 -19.89
N PHE A 1234 14.00 -18.55 -18.67
CA PHE A 1234 15.21 -18.82 -17.90
C PHE A 1234 16.16 -19.78 -18.61
N MET A 1235 15.66 -20.90 -19.14
CA MET A 1235 16.49 -21.86 -19.87
C MET A 1235 17.03 -21.29 -21.19
N ALA A 1236 16.27 -20.43 -21.88
CA ALA A 1236 16.75 -19.75 -23.07
C ALA A 1236 17.94 -18.82 -22.74
N GLU A 1237 17.82 -17.99 -21.70
CA GLU A 1237 18.92 -17.13 -21.26
C GLU A 1237 20.11 -17.94 -20.76
N MET A 1238 19.87 -19.01 -19.98
CA MET A 1238 20.91 -19.93 -19.52
C MET A 1238 21.71 -20.52 -20.69
N ASN A 1239 21.03 -21.06 -21.71
CA ASN A 1239 21.69 -21.65 -22.87
C ASN A 1239 22.45 -20.59 -23.70
N ALA A 1240 21.89 -19.39 -23.85
CA ALA A 1240 22.56 -18.29 -24.52
C ALA A 1240 23.83 -17.87 -23.78
N CYS A 1241 23.75 -17.70 -22.46
CA CYS A 1241 24.89 -17.39 -21.59
C CYS A 1241 26.01 -18.44 -21.70
N LEU A 1242 25.68 -19.73 -21.54
CA LEU A 1242 26.65 -20.82 -21.67
C LEU A 1242 27.27 -20.86 -23.09
N GLY A 1243 26.47 -20.61 -24.13
CA GLY A 1243 26.93 -20.54 -25.51
C GLY A 1243 27.92 -19.39 -25.76
N ARG A 1244 27.61 -18.20 -25.24
CA ARG A 1244 28.47 -17.01 -25.28
C ARG A 1244 29.81 -17.27 -24.60
N ILE A 1245 29.80 -17.77 -23.35
CA ILE A 1245 31.04 -18.10 -22.63
C ILE A 1245 31.86 -19.15 -23.38
N ARG A 1246 31.20 -20.21 -23.90
CA ARG A 1246 31.87 -21.27 -24.66
C ARG A 1246 32.59 -20.72 -25.89
N ALA A 1247 31.95 -19.85 -26.66
CA ALA A 1247 32.54 -19.25 -27.85
C ALA A 1247 33.82 -18.48 -27.49
N VAL A 1248 33.73 -17.61 -26.48
CA VAL A 1248 34.87 -16.79 -26.04
C VAL A 1248 36.01 -17.65 -25.49
N TYR A 1249 35.69 -18.66 -24.68
CA TYR A 1249 36.70 -19.60 -24.19
C TYR A 1249 37.46 -20.25 -25.35
N ASN A 1250 36.75 -20.68 -26.38
CA ASN A 1250 37.33 -21.33 -27.55
C ASN A 1250 38.24 -20.38 -28.35
N ASP A 1251 37.85 -19.11 -28.51
CA ASP A 1251 38.62 -18.12 -29.29
C ASP A 1251 39.97 -17.78 -28.64
N PHE A 1252 40.04 -17.73 -27.31
CA PHE A 1252 41.23 -17.25 -26.60
C PHE A 1252 42.11 -18.37 -26.02
N VAL A 1253 41.50 -19.47 -25.54
CA VAL A 1253 42.20 -20.55 -24.82
C VAL A 1253 41.90 -21.93 -25.41
N GLY A 1254 40.93 -22.05 -26.30
CA GLY A 1254 40.59 -23.30 -26.99
C GLY A 1254 41.73 -23.84 -27.85
N THR A 1255 41.99 -25.14 -27.71
CA THR A 1255 42.73 -25.93 -28.69
C THR A 1255 41.65 -26.57 -29.56
N GLY A 1256 41.32 -25.99 -30.72
CA GLY A 1256 40.13 -26.36 -31.51
C GLY A 1256 39.82 -27.87 -31.51
N ASP A 1257 38.78 -28.24 -30.77
CA ASP A 1257 38.19 -29.58 -30.63
C ASP A 1257 36.66 -29.44 -30.73
#